data_AF-A0A923AP73-F1
#
_entry.id   AF-A0A923AP73-F1
#
_cell.length_a   1.000
_cell.length_b   1.000
_cell.length_c   1.000
_cell.angle_alpha   90.00
_cell.angle_beta   90.00
_cell.angle_gamma   90.00
#
_symmetry.space_group_name_H-M   'P 1'
#
loop_
_entity.id
_entity.type
_entity.pdbx_description
1 polymer ?
#
loop_
_entity_poly.entity_id
_entity_poly.type
_entity_poly.pdbx_seq_one_letter_code
_entity_poly.pdbx_strand_id
1 'polypeptide(L)'
;MRWIIGFAVGLAVLVLLALGLLAMVPADRVASVVSDQFQGMTGRKLDLQGEVKPRLWPNLGVSTGPVSIANADWAEGEAPLFKAEGLVIDINLGALLGGEVKILGLSADAPEINLERAADGRENWDFGAGATGANAGVVPAAATAFTLDEGRITGGSIRFADRQSGRVFALDDVDGTLSIPDYSGPFTLSATGLSGGEPVTLDLSGGVYSAFAGGRVVPLAARFTTGGSTVSFDGRGGFAPLAAEGALEADLSDLPALGALIGSALGEPGPGLGKDRLALSGQLTLDGSGTAFLRGAKIVADDNTLTGDLDLRPGEARPKLLAQLVAGPIRIGTGPQGGMGGGTAGGMRAEGWPEGVIDVSGLWAMDAEVTLAAPSLDLGVLRLGETRVLITLDRARAVTSIRQMAAYGGQIGGEFVVNGRGGLSVGGKLVFAGLDMQALLKDLAGYDRLVSTGDLDLQFLGIGDSVAAIMQGLKGEGALELGQGELRGLDIAGMLRTLDPGFVGEGQKTVFEGLAGTFAIDEGVLSNSDLKLIAPYMTASGAGQVDLGRRTLDYRIRPTALAAEDGTGGVMVPLLITGPWAEPRFRLDLEGIAREKMEAEAKAAEARVKEVAKAAEAAAKAELEQRLKEELGAEVTPEESLGDAAAKGAEEALEEEARKALEAILGGD
;
A
#
# COMPACT_ATOMS: atom_id res chain seq x y z
N MET A 1 -73.94 24.86 40.79
CA MET A 1 -73.66 23.91 39.67
C MET A 1 -74.21 24.33 38.32
N ARG A 2 -75.44 24.87 38.19
CA ARG A 2 -76.04 25.21 36.87
C ARG A 2 -75.31 26.30 36.06
N TRP A 3 -74.62 27.24 36.72
CA TRP A 3 -73.85 28.30 36.04
C TRP A 3 -72.48 27.84 35.50
N ILE A 4 -71.86 26.84 36.13
CA ILE A 4 -70.59 26.24 35.68
C ILE A 4 -70.83 25.40 34.41
N ILE A 5 -71.96 24.71 34.33
CA ILE A 5 -72.37 23.94 33.14
C ILE A 5 -72.69 24.90 31.98
N GLY A 6 -73.37 26.02 32.24
CA GLY A 6 -73.66 27.03 31.22
C GLY A 6 -72.40 27.73 30.68
N PHE A 7 -71.42 28.01 31.54
CA PHE A 7 -70.13 28.58 31.12
C PHE A 7 -69.28 27.57 30.33
N ALA A 8 -69.23 26.30 30.75
CA ALA A 8 -68.53 25.24 30.04
C ALA A 8 -69.14 24.97 28.65
N VAL A 9 -70.47 24.95 28.54
CA VAL A 9 -71.17 24.80 27.25
C VAL A 9 -70.98 26.04 26.36
N GLY A 10 -71.05 27.24 26.94
CA GLY A 10 -70.78 28.49 26.20
C GLY A 10 -69.35 28.59 25.67
N LEU A 11 -68.37 28.19 26.48
CA LEU A 11 -66.96 28.12 26.08
C LEU A 11 -66.75 27.04 25.00
N ALA A 12 -67.36 25.86 25.15
CA ALA A 12 -67.30 24.81 24.15
C ALA A 12 -67.91 25.24 22.80
N VAL A 13 -69.02 25.98 22.83
CA VAL A 13 -69.65 26.54 21.62
C VAL A 13 -68.82 27.65 21.00
N LEU A 14 -68.19 28.51 21.82
CA LEU A 14 -67.26 29.56 21.34
C LEU A 14 -65.99 28.95 20.73
N VAL A 15 -65.45 27.89 21.33
CA VAL A 15 -64.33 27.13 20.81
C VAL A 15 -64.72 26.41 19.51
N LEU A 16 -65.90 25.78 19.44
CA LEU A 16 -66.42 25.19 18.21
C LEU A 16 -66.70 26.22 17.11
N LEU A 17 -67.17 27.42 17.46
CA LEU A 17 -67.36 28.54 16.53
C LEU A 17 -66.04 29.12 16.05
N ALA A 18 -65.06 29.28 16.94
CA ALA A 18 -63.71 29.74 16.59
C ALA A 18 -62.98 28.71 15.71
N LEU A 19 -63.14 27.42 16.01
CA LEU A 19 -62.63 26.32 15.18
C LEU A 19 -63.38 26.24 13.83
N GLY A 20 -64.68 26.48 13.82
CA GLY A 20 -65.49 26.58 12.60
C GLY A 20 -65.08 27.78 11.73
N LEU A 21 -64.73 28.91 12.33
CA LEU A 21 -64.21 30.09 11.64
C LEU A 21 -62.78 29.88 11.12
N LEU A 22 -61.94 29.15 11.86
CA LEU A 22 -60.59 28.78 11.40
C LEU A 22 -60.66 27.80 10.22
N ALA A 23 -61.63 26.88 10.22
CA ALA A 23 -61.93 25.99 9.09
C ALA A 23 -62.55 26.72 7.88
N MET A 24 -62.97 27.98 8.04
CA MET A 24 -63.61 28.81 7.01
C MET A 24 -62.63 29.77 6.32
N VAL A 25 -61.36 29.83 6.76
CA VAL A 25 -60.29 30.51 6.02
C VAL A 25 -59.89 29.64 4.84
N PRO A 26 -59.97 30.13 3.58
CA PRO A 26 -59.54 29.34 2.42
C PRO A 26 -58.09 28.90 2.58
N ALA A 27 -57.80 27.61 2.41
CA ALA A 27 -56.46 27.05 2.55
C ALA A 27 -55.42 27.82 1.71
N ASP A 28 -55.81 28.29 0.53
CA ASP A 28 -54.98 29.09 -0.38
C ASP A 28 -54.47 30.40 0.25
N ARG A 29 -55.29 31.04 1.10
CA ARG A 29 -54.90 32.29 1.79
C ARG A 29 -53.90 32.03 2.91
N VAL A 30 -54.07 30.95 3.66
CA VAL A 30 -53.13 30.54 4.71
C VAL A 30 -51.80 30.16 4.09
N ALA A 31 -51.84 29.34 3.03
CA ALA A 31 -50.66 28.94 2.27
C ALA A 31 -49.89 30.16 1.75
N SER A 32 -50.57 31.12 1.10
CA SER A 32 -49.90 32.33 0.58
C SER A 32 -49.21 33.16 1.67
N VAL A 33 -49.84 33.31 2.84
CA VAL A 33 -49.27 34.11 3.95
C VAL A 33 -48.06 33.40 4.56
N VAL A 34 -48.14 32.09 4.74
CA VAL A 34 -47.02 31.29 5.26
C VAL A 34 -45.84 31.31 4.27
N SER A 35 -46.11 31.18 2.97
CA SER A 35 -45.10 31.27 1.91
C SER A 35 -44.42 32.64 1.86
N ASP A 36 -45.18 33.73 1.89
CA ASP A 36 -44.65 35.10 1.88
C ASP A 36 -43.80 35.39 3.13
N GLN A 37 -44.27 34.95 4.31
CA GLN A 37 -43.55 35.12 5.57
C GLN A 37 -42.26 34.29 5.59
N PHE A 38 -42.32 33.04 5.13
CA PHE A 38 -41.14 32.17 5.02
C PHE A 38 -40.10 32.77 4.06
N GLN A 39 -40.53 33.27 2.91
CA GLN A 39 -39.65 33.94 1.95
C GLN A 39 -39.05 35.23 2.52
N GLY A 40 -39.83 36.03 3.25
CA GLY A 40 -39.33 37.23 3.92
C GLY A 40 -38.28 36.94 5.00
N MET A 41 -38.36 35.78 5.66
CA MET A 41 -37.42 35.40 6.73
C MET A 41 -36.17 34.66 6.21
N THR A 42 -36.32 33.79 5.21
CA THR A 42 -35.26 32.87 4.75
C THR A 42 -34.67 33.26 3.40
N GLY A 43 -35.32 34.16 2.66
CA GLY A 43 -34.99 34.47 1.27
C GLY A 43 -35.29 33.32 0.30
N ARG A 44 -36.05 32.29 0.69
CA ARG A 44 -36.40 31.14 -0.14
C ARG A 44 -37.90 31.05 -0.36
N LYS A 45 -38.32 30.73 -1.58
CA LYS A 45 -39.73 30.53 -1.90
C LYS A 45 -40.20 29.17 -1.35
N LEU A 46 -41.29 29.18 -0.58
CA LEU A 46 -42.02 27.99 -0.14
C LEU A 46 -43.26 27.82 -1.02
N ASP A 47 -43.41 26.67 -1.66
CA ASP A 47 -44.59 26.27 -2.42
C ASP A 47 -45.36 25.19 -1.65
N LEU A 48 -46.67 25.41 -1.47
CA LEU A 48 -47.58 24.53 -0.74
C LEU A 48 -48.69 24.14 -1.71
N GLN A 49 -48.68 22.90 -2.19
CA GLN A 49 -49.62 22.38 -3.16
C GLN A 49 -50.68 21.51 -2.46
N GLY A 50 -51.94 21.64 -2.87
CA GLY A 50 -53.07 20.89 -2.30
C GLY A 50 -53.71 21.54 -1.06
N GLU A 51 -54.66 20.82 -0.45
CA GLU A 51 -55.46 21.34 0.66
C GLU A 51 -54.75 21.20 2.01
N VAL A 52 -54.65 22.31 2.75
CA VAL A 52 -54.23 22.32 4.16
C VAL A 52 -55.39 21.87 5.04
N LYS A 53 -55.27 20.71 5.70
CA LYS A 53 -56.34 20.10 6.50
C LYS A 53 -56.05 20.21 8.00
N PRO A 54 -56.93 20.83 8.80
CA PRO A 54 -56.80 20.80 10.25
C PRO A 54 -57.11 19.40 10.80
N ARG A 55 -56.34 18.97 11.79
CA ARG A 55 -56.55 17.75 12.57
C ARG A 55 -56.89 18.16 13.99
N LEU A 56 -58.01 17.66 14.53
CA LEU A 56 -58.51 18.08 15.85
C LEU A 56 -58.42 16.98 16.91
N TRP A 57 -58.11 15.74 16.52
CA TRP A 57 -58.05 14.57 17.41
C TRP A 57 -57.06 13.53 16.86
N PRO A 58 -56.25 12.83 17.68
CA PRO A 58 -56.08 12.96 19.14
C PRO A 58 -55.28 14.19 19.61
N ASN A 59 -54.50 14.83 18.73
CA ASN A 59 -53.83 16.11 18.95
C ASN A 59 -54.37 17.17 17.98
N LEU A 60 -54.27 18.45 18.36
CA LEU A 60 -54.51 19.56 17.44
C LEU A 60 -53.32 19.66 16.49
N GLY A 61 -53.55 19.72 15.18
CA GLY A 61 -52.48 19.81 14.20
C GLY A 61 -52.96 20.24 12.83
N VAL A 62 -52.01 20.36 11.90
CA VAL A 62 -52.23 20.71 10.51
C VAL A 62 -51.50 19.71 9.62
N SER A 63 -52.19 19.18 8.62
CA SER A 63 -51.59 18.36 7.57
C SER A 63 -51.64 19.14 6.26
N THR A 64 -50.55 19.07 5.51
CA THR A 64 -50.39 19.72 4.20
C THR A 64 -50.32 18.67 3.10
N GLY A 65 -50.66 19.06 1.87
CA GLY A 65 -50.29 18.29 0.68
C GLY A 65 -48.81 18.50 0.31
N PRO A 66 -48.41 18.26 -0.96
CA PRO A 66 -47.02 18.37 -1.36
C PRO A 66 -46.41 19.75 -1.05
N VAL A 67 -45.23 19.75 -0.45
CA VAL A 67 -44.51 20.97 -0.05
C VAL A 67 -43.16 21.01 -0.76
N SER A 68 -42.73 22.19 -1.20
CA SER A 68 -41.39 22.38 -1.76
C SER A 68 -40.76 23.72 -1.34
N ILE A 69 -39.48 23.69 -0.98
CA ILE A 69 -38.66 24.86 -0.69
C ILE A 69 -37.64 25.01 -1.82
N ALA A 70 -37.65 26.17 -2.48
CA ALA A 70 -36.72 26.48 -3.55
C ALA A 70 -35.26 26.40 -3.06
N ASN A 71 -34.38 25.99 -3.96
CA ASN A 71 -32.95 25.98 -3.71
C ASN A 71 -32.37 27.41 -3.70
N ALA A 72 -31.11 27.56 -3.33
CA ALA A 72 -30.41 28.83 -3.43
C ALA A 72 -30.16 29.21 -4.90
N ASP A 73 -30.20 30.50 -5.24
CA ASP A 73 -30.00 30.97 -6.62
C ASP A 73 -28.60 30.64 -7.19
N TRP A 74 -27.64 30.39 -6.30
CA TRP A 74 -26.28 30.00 -6.67
C TRP A 74 -26.11 28.48 -6.78
N ALA A 75 -27.08 27.68 -6.32
CA ALA A 75 -27.03 26.24 -6.43
C ALA A 75 -27.07 25.84 -7.90
N GLU A 76 -26.21 24.90 -8.29
CA GLU A 76 -26.17 24.41 -9.68
C GLU A 76 -27.26 23.36 -9.94
N GLY A 77 -27.74 22.70 -8.89
CA GLY A 77 -28.83 21.73 -8.99
C GLY A 77 -30.18 22.37 -9.25
N GLU A 78 -30.90 21.91 -10.27
CA GLU A 78 -32.28 22.35 -10.56
C GLU A 78 -33.30 21.83 -9.52
N ALA A 79 -32.91 20.84 -8.71
CA ALA A 79 -33.77 20.27 -7.68
C ALA A 79 -33.97 21.26 -6.51
N PRO A 80 -35.20 21.34 -5.94
CA PRO A 80 -35.47 22.16 -4.76
C PRO A 80 -34.65 21.67 -3.55
N LEU A 81 -34.34 22.57 -2.61
CA LEU A 81 -33.63 22.24 -1.38
C LEU A 81 -34.39 21.20 -0.54
N PHE A 82 -35.71 21.32 -0.51
CA PHE A 82 -36.59 20.39 0.18
C PHE A 82 -37.85 20.17 -0.65
N LYS A 83 -38.33 18.93 -0.68
CA LYS A 83 -39.63 18.57 -1.22
C LYS A 83 -40.19 17.41 -0.39
N ALA A 84 -41.48 17.37 -0.13
CA ALA A 84 -42.14 16.27 0.58
C ALA A 84 -43.55 16.04 0.03
N GLU A 85 -44.08 14.82 0.13
CA GLU A 85 -45.46 14.52 -0.27
C GLU A 85 -46.49 15.13 0.68
N GLY A 86 -46.11 15.30 1.95
CA GLY A 86 -46.91 15.97 2.95
C GLY A 86 -46.11 16.25 4.23
N LEU A 87 -46.52 17.31 4.92
CA LEU A 87 -46.06 17.63 6.27
C LEU A 87 -47.23 17.55 7.25
N VAL A 88 -46.97 17.02 8.44
CA VAL A 88 -47.89 17.07 9.57
C VAL A 88 -47.22 17.84 10.70
N ILE A 89 -47.94 18.83 11.25
CA ILE A 89 -47.49 19.65 12.36
C ILE A 89 -48.50 19.51 13.50
N ASP A 90 -48.08 18.92 14.61
CA ASP A 90 -48.88 18.80 15.83
C ASP A 90 -48.57 19.95 16.79
N ILE A 91 -49.59 20.58 17.37
CA ILE A 91 -49.52 21.79 18.18
C ILE A 91 -50.14 21.53 19.56
N ASN A 92 -49.55 22.09 20.61
CA ASN A 92 -50.10 22.02 21.96
C ASN A 92 -51.27 23.01 22.12
N LEU A 93 -52.49 22.47 22.24
CA LEU A 93 -53.71 23.28 22.42
C LEU A 93 -53.67 24.15 23.71
N GLY A 94 -53.14 23.62 24.81
CA GLY A 94 -53.06 24.35 26.07
C GLY A 94 -52.15 25.58 25.99
N ALA A 95 -50.98 25.42 25.35
CA ALA A 95 -50.06 26.52 25.09
C ALA A 95 -50.68 27.56 24.14
N LEU A 96 -51.35 27.09 23.08
CA LEU A 96 -51.99 27.96 22.09
C LEU A 96 -53.08 28.85 22.72
N LEU A 97 -53.88 28.31 23.64
CA LEU A 97 -54.86 29.08 24.42
C LEU A 97 -54.21 30.08 25.38
N GLY A 98 -52.99 29.80 25.83
CA GLY A 98 -52.15 30.70 26.63
C GLY A 98 -51.42 31.78 25.82
N GLY A 99 -51.51 31.75 24.48
CA GLY A 99 -50.80 32.66 23.59
C GLY A 99 -49.38 32.22 23.18
N GLU A 100 -48.99 31.00 23.52
CA GLU A 100 -47.68 30.41 23.18
C GLU A 100 -47.83 29.36 22.07
N VAL A 101 -46.93 29.37 21.07
CA VAL A 101 -46.96 28.39 19.98
C VAL A 101 -45.94 27.28 20.26
N LYS A 102 -46.42 26.18 20.85
CA LYS A 102 -45.60 24.98 21.13
C LYS A 102 -45.89 23.86 20.12
N ILE A 103 -44.88 23.42 19.37
CA ILE A 103 -44.97 22.33 18.39
C ILE A 103 -44.64 21.01 19.10
N LEU A 104 -45.59 20.09 19.13
CA LEU A 104 -45.42 18.77 19.72
C LEU A 104 -44.73 17.81 18.75
N GLY A 105 -45.03 17.92 17.46
CA GLY A 105 -44.57 16.98 16.44
C GLY A 105 -44.45 17.64 15.08
N LEU A 106 -43.41 17.32 14.33
CA LEU A 106 -43.29 17.62 12.91
C LEU A 106 -42.95 16.32 12.18
N SER A 107 -43.81 15.84 11.29
CA SER A 107 -43.49 14.69 10.43
C SER A 107 -43.49 15.08 8.96
N ALA A 108 -42.53 14.53 8.21
CA ALA A 108 -42.44 14.66 6.77
C ALA A 108 -42.48 13.29 6.10
N ASP A 109 -43.42 13.13 5.16
CA ASP A 109 -43.62 11.90 4.41
C ASP A 109 -42.88 11.98 3.06
N ALA A 110 -42.01 11.00 2.80
CA ALA A 110 -41.13 10.90 1.65
C ALA A 110 -40.40 12.21 1.29
N PRO A 111 -39.63 12.82 2.22
CA PRO A 111 -38.93 14.05 1.92
C PRO A 111 -37.68 13.82 1.06
N GLU A 112 -37.55 14.59 -0.02
CA GLU A 112 -36.34 14.77 -0.80
C GLU A 112 -35.57 16.00 -0.27
N ILE A 113 -34.41 15.77 0.35
CA ILE A 113 -33.55 16.82 0.92
C ILE A 113 -32.29 16.94 0.06
N ASN A 114 -32.13 18.07 -0.62
CA ASN A 114 -30.99 18.35 -1.50
C ASN A 114 -30.10 19.42 -0.86
N LEU A 115 -28.97 18.97 -0.32
CA LEU A 115 -27.94 19.80 0.31
C LEU A 115 -26.80 20.04 -0.69
N GLU A 116 -26.41 21.29 -0.88
CA GLU A 116 -25.28 21.66 -1.75
C GLU A 116 -24.35 22.62 -1.01
N ARG A 117 -23.04 22.31 -1.03
CA ARG A 117 -21.97 23.22 -0.61
C ARG A 117 -21.18 23.65 -1.85
N ALA A 118 -21.17 24.95 -2.11
CA ALA A 118 -20.43 25.55 -3.22
C ALA A 118 -18.91 25.46 -3.02
N ALA A 119 -18.14 25.64 -4.10
CA ALA A 119 -16.68 25.65 -4.05
C ALA A 119 -16.09 26.77 -3.18
N ASP A 120 -16.86 27.84 -2.94
CA ASP A 120 -16.51 28.95 -2.05
C ASP A 120 -16.94 28.74 -0.58
N GLY A 121 -17.52 27.57 -0.26
CA GLY A 121 -17.94 27.20 1.09
C GLY A 121 -19.37 27.62 1.47
N ARG A 122 -20.12 28.30 0.59
CA ARG A 122 -21.54 28.59 0.86
C ARG A 122 -22.38 27.32 0.91
N GLU A 123 -23.31 27.26 1.84
CA GLU A 123 -24.18 26.10 2.07
C GLU A 123 -25.63 26.48 1.78
N ASN A 124 -26.36 25.68 1.00
CA ASN A 124 -27.72 26.07 0.58
C ASN A 124 -28.73 26.01 1.75
N TRP A 125 -28.40 25.26 2.81
CA TRP A 125 -29.14 25.17 4.07
C TRP A 125 -28.78 26.26 5.08
N ASP A 126 -27.82 27.13 4.78
CA ASP A 126 -27.60 28.37 5.53
C ASP A 126 -28.54 29.46 4.98
N PHE A 127 -29.58 29.77 5.76
CA PHE A 127 -30.57 30.80 5.42
C PHE A 127 -30.16 32.21 5.88
N GLY A 128 -28.93 32.40 6.37
CA GLY A 128 -28.37 33.73 6.62
C GLY A 128 -29.13 34.52 7.68
N ALA A 129 -29.19 34.02 8.91
CA ALA A 129 -29.67 34.83 10.04
C ALA A 129 -28.65 35.92 10.40
N GLY A 130 -28.68 37.06 9.70
CA GLY A 130 -28.03 38.31 10.17
C GLY A 130 -27.15 39.10 9.20
N ALA A 131 -27.42 39.11 7.89
CA ALA A 131 -26.69 39.98 6.94
C ALA A 131 -27.61 40.90 6.12
N THR A 132 -28.39 41.73 6.80
CA THR A 132 -28.80 43.05 6.29
C THR A 132 -28.49 44.10 7.35
N GLY A 133 -27.62 45.06 7.00
CA GLY A 133 -26.99 45.97 7.94
C GLY A 133 -27.87 47.05 8.57
N ALA A 134 -27.24 47.75 9.52
CA ALA A 134 -27.60 49.03 10.12
C ALA A 134 -28.67 49.05 11.24
N ASN A 135 -28.38 48.37 12.35
CA ASN A 135 -28.35 49.01 13.68
C ASN A 135 -27.72 48.06 14.71
N ALA A 136 -26.43 48.26 14.99
CA ALA A 136 -25.78 47.70 16.15
C ALA A 136 -26.35 48.38 17.40
N GLY A 137 -27.15 47.67 18.19
CA GLY A 137 -27.65 48.21 19.45
C GLY A 137 -28.96 47.69 19.99
N VAL A 138 -29.54 46.60 19.48
CA VAL A 138 -30.55 45.80 20.21
C VAL A 138 -30.40 44.37 19.71
N VAL A 139 -29.89 43.47 20.57
CA VAL A 139 -30.12 42.03 20.37
C VAL A 139 -31.63 41.87 20.38
N PRO A 140 -32.29 41.39 19.31
CA PRO A 140 -33.69 41.04 19.39
C PRO A 140 -33.81 40.07 20.56
N ALA A 141 -34.67 40.37 21.53
CA ALA A 141 -34.99 39.44 22.61
C ALA A 141 -35.24 38.08 21.96
N ALA A 142 -34.60 37.02 22.49
CA ALA A 142 -34.70 35.65 22.00
C ALA A 142 -36.11 35.43 21.48
N ALA A 143 -36.26 35.24 20.16
CA ALA A 143 -37.56 34.97 19.57
C ALA A 143 -38.17 33.84 20.40
N THR A 144 -39.24 34.17 21.11
CA THR A 144 -39.88 33.29 22.07
C THR A 144 -40.37 32.04 21.35
N ALA A 145 -39.70 30.92 21.67
CA ALA A 145 -40.28 29.59 21.89
C ALA A 145 -41.16 29.01 20.76
N PHE A 146 -40.57 28.66 19.62
CA PHE A 146 -41.01 27.44 18.96
C PHE A 146 -40.21 26.29 19.55
N THR A 147 -40.82 25.51 20.44
CA THR A 147 -40.26 24.23 20.88
C THR A 147 -40.77 23.15 19.93
N LEU A 148 -39.91 22.25 19.49
CA LEU A 148 -40.26 21.06 18.74
C LEU A 148 -39.98 19.86 19.63
N ASP A 149 -41.01 19.19 20.14
CA ASP A 149 -40.78 18.05 21.04
C ASP A 149 -40.30 16.81 20.26
N GLU A 150 -40.83 16.58 19.05
CA GLU A 150 -40.45 15.47 18.15
C GLU A 150 -40.44 15.90 16.67
N GLY A 151 -39.40 15.53 15.92
CA GLY A 151 -39.32 15.59 14.47
C GLY A 151 -39.21 14.18 13.89
N ARG A 152 -39.92 13.88 12.80
CA ARG A 152 -39.94 12.57 12.14
C ARG A 152 -39.82 12.70 10.63
N ILE A 153 -39.03 11.84 10.03
CA ILE A 153 -38.92 11.65 8.58
C ILE A 153 -39.23 10.18 8.29
N THR A 154 -40.03 9.92 7.25
CA THR A 154 -40.33 8.56 6.81
C THR A 154 -40.13 8.39 5.31
N GLY A 155 -39.36 7.37 4.90
CA GLY A 155 -39.10 7.02 3.49
C GLY A 155 -38.47 8.15 2.66
N GLY A 156 -37.59 8.96 3.27
CA GLY A 156 -36.96 10.12 2.63
C GLY A 156 -35.74 9.77 1.78
N SER A 157 -35.21 10.76 1.08
CA SER A 157 -33.91 10.69 0.40
C SER A 157 -33.10 11.94 0.70
N ILE A 158 -31.83 11.78 1.08
CA ILE A 158 -30.89 12.88 1.33
C ILE A 158 -29.79 12.82 0.27
N ARG A 159 -29.58 13.92 -0.44
CA ARG A 159 -28.46 14.09 -1.36
C ARG A 159 -27.61 15.26 -0.89
N PHE A 160 -26.33 15.01 -0.63
CA PHE A 160 -25.36 16.04 -0.29
C PHE A 160 -24.28 16.15 -1.37
N ALA A 161 -24.23 17.27 -2.07
CA ALA A 161 -23.21 17.59 -3.05
C ALA A 161 -22.20 18.58 -2.47
N ASP A 162 -20.98 18.12 -2.21
CA ASP A 162 -19.87 18.97 -1.78
C ASP A 162 -18.96 19.29 -2.96
N ARG A 163 -19.07 20.52 -3.48
CA ARG A 163 -18.29 20.97 -4.63
C ARG A 163 -16.85 21.32 -4.27
N GLN A 164 -16.54 21.51 -2.99
CA GLN A 164 -15.17 21.77 -2.54
C GLN A 164 -14.32 20.50 -2.62
N SER A 165 -14.90 19.36 -2.22
CA SER A 165 -14.23 18.05 -2.31
C SER A 165 -14.56 17.28 -3.60
N GLY A 166 -15.55 17.73 -4.38
CA GLY A 166 -16.03 17.04 -5.58
C GLY A 166 -16.85 15.78 -5.29
N ARG A 167 -17.29 15.59 -4.04
CA ARG A 167 -17.96 14.37 -3.56
C ARG A 167 -19.46 14.56 -3.54
N VAL A 168 -20.18 13.48 -3.84
CA VAL A 168 -21.64 13.41 -3.71
C VAL A 168 -21.98 12.23 -2.82
N PHE A 169 -22.73 12.51 -1.76
CA PHE A 169 -23.27 11.50 -0.85
C PHE A 169 -24.77 11.41 -1.07
N ALA A 170 -25.29 10.18 -1.10
CA ALA A 170 -26.72 9.93 -1.22
C ALA A 170 -27.14 8.88 -0.19
N LEU A 171 -28.29 9.13 0.43
CA LEU A 171 -28.99 8.21 1.30
C LEU A 171 -30.42 8.10 0.80
N ASP A 172 -30.87 6.87 0.58
CA ASP A 172 -32.23 6.52 0.18
C ASP A 172 -32.96 5.84 1.34
N ASP A 173 -34.28 5.76 1.28
CA ASP A 173 -35.14 5.11 2.29
C ASP A 173 -34.84 5.57 3.73
N VAL A 174 -34.67 6.88 3.90
CA VAL A 174 -34.28 7.49 5.16
C VAL A 174 -35.50 7.57 6.09
N ASP A 175 -35.40 6.90 7.23
CA ASP A 175 -36.30 7.10 8.37
C ASP A 175 -35.51 7.77 9.49
N GLY A 176 -36.12 8.75 10.16
CA GLY A 176 -35.44 9.49 11.23
C GLY A 176 -36.41 9.98 12.29
N THR A 177 -35.97 9.95 13.54
CA THR A 177 -36.70 10.53 14.68
C THR A 177 -35.76 11.37 15.53
N LEU A 178 -36.06 12.65 15.68
CA LEU A 178 -35.38 13.61 16.52
C LEU A 178 -36.30 13.97 17.69
N SER A 179 -35.89 13.73 18.93
CA SER A 179 -36.62 14.14 20.13
C SER A 179 -35.89 15.26 20.85
N ILE A 180 -36.59 16.36 21.15
CA ILE A 180 -36.09 17.53 21.88
C ILE A 180 -37.14 17.97 22.90
N PRO A 181 -37.31 17.24 24.03
CA PRO A 181 -38.36 17.53 25.02
C PRO A 181 -38.28 18.94 25.62
N ASP A 182 -37.07 19.50 25.66
CA ASP A 182 -36.77 20.88 26.03
C ASP A 182 -35.70 21.41 25.06
N TYR A 183 -35.95 22.57 24.45
CA TYR A 183 -35.02 23.22 23.51
C TYR A 183 -33.64 23.49 24.13
N SER A 184 -33.57 23.70 25.44
CA SER A 184 -32.29 23.85 26.18
C SER A 184 -31.87 22.60 26.94
N GLY A 185 -32.56 21.48 26.71
CA GLY A 185 -32.31 20.20 27.34
C GLY A 185 -31.66 19.18 26.40
N PRO A 186 -31.67 17.90 26.80
CA PRO A 186 -31.08 16.83 26.02
C PRO A 186 -31.90 16.55 24.75
N PHE A 187 -31.22 15.99 23.75
CA PHE A 187 -31.84 15.54 22.51
C PHE A 187 -31.35 14.15 22.13
N THR A 188 -32.17 13.44 21.37
CA THR A 188 -31.81 12.16 20.74
C THR A 188 -32.21 12.19 19.27
N LEU A 189 -31.35 11.66 18.41
CA LEU A 189 -31.63 11.42 17.00
C LEU A 189 -31.34 9.95 16.71
N SER A 190 -32.34 9.23 16.19
CA SER A 190 -32.17 7.90 15.62
C SER A 190 -32.55 7.97 14.15
N ALA A 191 -31.67 7.51 13.27
CA ALA A 191 -31.89 7.51 11.84
C ALA A 191 -31.41 6.20 11.21
N THR A 192 -32.15 5.74 10.21
CA THR A 192 -31.79 4.62 9.35
C THR A 192 -31.88 5.05 7.89
N GLY A 193 -31.16 4.37 7.00
CA GLY A 193 -31.28 4.58 5.57
C GLY A 193 -30.44 3.58 4.78
N LEU A 194 -30.39 3.78 3.47
CA LEU A 194 -29.61 2.99 2.53
C LEU A 194 -28.58 3.89 1.85
N SER A 195 -27.30 3.51 1.90
CA SER A 195 -26.24 4.20 1.16
C SER A 195 -25.65 3.25 0.13
N GLY A 196 -25.88 3.52 -1.15
CA GLY A 196 -25.46 2.59 -2.23
C GLY A 196 -26.09 1.21 -2.12
N GLY A 197 -27.26 1.09 -1.46
CA GLY A 197 -27.94 -0.16 -1.15
C GLY A 197 -27.57 -0.80 0.19
N GLU A 198 -26.54 -0.31 0.88
CA GLU A 198 -26.14 -0.83 2.19
C GLU A 198 -26.89 -0.14 3.34
N PRO A 199 -27.45 -0.89 4.30
CA PRO A 199 -28.16 -0.33 5.43
C PRO A 199 -27.19 0.41 6.37
N VAL A 200 -27.57 1.63 6.72
CA VAL A 200 -26.87 2.47 7.70
C VAL A 200 -27.79 2.86 8.84
N THR A 201 -27.24 2.88 10.04
CA THR A 201 -27.93 3.35 11.24
C THR A 201 -27.07 4.38 11.96
N LEU A 202 -27.70 5.46 12.43
CA LEU A 202 -27.10 6.49 13.25
C LEU A 202 -27.98 6.73 14.48
N ASP A 203 -27.42 6.49 15.65
CA ASP A 203 -27.98 6.92 16.93
C ASP A 203 -27.09 8.02 17.52
N LEU A 204 -27.71 9.11 17.95
CA LEU A 204 -27.04 10.27 18.50
C LEU A 204 -27.80 10.72 19.74
N SER A 205 -27.08 11.05 20.80
CA SER A 205 -27.63 11.70 21.99
C SER A 205 -26.73 12.86 22.38
N GLY A 206 -27.33 13.96 22.81
CA GLY A 206 -26.59 15.15 23.22
C GLY A 206 -27.24 15.87 24.39
N GLY A 207 -26.43 16.63 25.14
CA GLY A 207 -26.84 17.21 26.41
C GLY A 207 -27.67 18.50 26.31
N VAL A 208 -27.40 19.35 25.31
CA VAL A 208 -28.04 20.67 25.17
C VAL A 208 -28.29 20.98 23.69
N TYR A 209 -29.53 20.82 23.21
CA TYR A 209 -29.86 21.02 21.80
C TYR A 209 -29.58 22.44 21.32
N SER A 210 -30.02 23.47 22.05
CA SER A 210 -29.82 24.87 21.64
C SER A 210 -28.35 25.26 21.46
N ALA A 211 -27.46 24.70 22.28
CA ALA A 211 -26.02 24.93 22.17
C ALA A 211 -25.44 24.16 20.97
N PHE A 212 -25.84 22.90 20.79
CA PHE A 212 -25.42 22.07 19.65
C PHE A 212 -25.87 22.69 18.31
N ALA A 213 -27.16 23.01 18.18
CA ALA A 213 -27.74 23.65 16.99
C ALA A 213 -27.09 25.01 16.68
N GLY A 214 -26.59 25.71 17.71
CA GLY A 214 -25.77 26.92 17.56
C GLY A 214 -24.29 26.67 17.23
N GLY A 215 -23.90 25.43 16.88
CA GLY A 215 -22.54 25.04 16.52
C GLY A 215 -21.58 24.81 17.69
N ARG A 216 -22.05 24.91 18.95
CA ARG A 216 -21.17 24.78 20.13
C ARG A 216 -20.91 23.32 20.50
N VAL A 217 -19.79 23.11 21.17
CA VAL A 217 -19.42 21.80 21.71
C VAL A 217 -20.28 21.44 22.92
N VAL A 218 -20.99 20.32 22.86
CA VAL A 218 -21.82 19.79 23.96
C VAL A 218 -21.43 18.34 24.27
N PRO A 219 -21.77 17.80 25.46
CA PRO A 219 -21.70 16.36 25.69
C PRO A 219 -22.52 15.62 24.64
N LEU A 220 -21.92 14.60 24.03
CA LEU A 220 -22.45 13.88 22.88
C LEU A 220 -22.03 12.41 22.98
N ALA A 221 -22.98 11.51 22.72
CA ALA A 221 -22.68 10.12 22.40
C ALA A 221 -23.29 9.77 21.05
N ALA A 222 -22.52 9.09 20.20
CA ALA A 222 -22.93 8.69 18.86
C ALA A 222 -22.62 7.21 18.63
N ARG A 223 -23.49 6.52 17.92
CA ARG A 223 -23.27 5.17 17.43
C ARG A 223 -23.68 5.11 15.97
N PHE A 224 -22.77 4.68 15.13
CA PHE A 224 -22.95 4.49 13.71
C PHE A 224 -22.75 3.01 13.38
N THR A 225 -23.61 2.42 12.54
CA THR A 225 -23.50 1.03 12.12
C THR A 225 -23.75 0.93 10.62
N THR A 226 -22.95 0.11 9.93
CA THR A 226 -23.09 -0.18 8.49
C THR A 226 -22.52 -1.58 8.23
N GLY A 227 -23.26 -2.42 7.50
CA GLY A 227 -22.85 -3.82 7.30
C GLY A 227 -22.52 -4.52 8.63
N GLY A 228 -21.36 -5.16 8.70
CA GLY A 228 -20.80 -5.74 9.94
C GLY A 228 -20.07 -4.74 10.87
N SER A 229 -19.91 -3.48 10.49
CA SER A 229 -19.08 -2.49 11.17
C SER A 229 -19.89 -1.59 12.12
N THR A 230 -19.30 -1.22 13.26
CA THR A 230 -19.89 -0.29 14.24
C THR A 230 -18.86 0.71 14.73
N VAL A 231 -19.20 2.00 14.77
CA VAL A 231 -18.38 3.06 15.34
C VAL A 231 -19.16 3.75 16.44
N SER A 232 -18.61 3.81 17.65
CA SER A 232 -19.19 4.49 18.79
C SER A 232 -18.25 5.56 19.34
N PHE A 233 -18.84 6.66 19.77
CA PHE A 233 -18.15 7.80 20.35
C PHE A 233 -18.88 8.25 21.61
N ASP A 234 -18.14 8.52 22.68
CA ASP A 234 -18.64 9.10 23.92
C ASP A 234 -17.72 10.24 24.35
N GLY A 235 -18.25 11.46 24.39
CA GLY A 235 -17.49 12.62 24.83
C GLY A 235 -18.22 13.92 24.55
N ARG A 236 -17.56 14.82 23.83
CA ARG A 236 -18.07 16.16 23.51
C ARG A 236 -17.87 16.44 22.04
N GLY A 237 -18.83 17.09 21.38
CA GLY A 237 -18.70 17.45 19.98
C GLY A 237 -19.55 18.64 19.55
N GLY A 238 -19.16 19.25 18.44
CA GLY A 238 -19.86 20.31 17.72
C GLY A 238 -19.56 20.22 16.22
N PHE A 239 -20.40 20.84 15.39
CA PHE A 239 -20.31 20.71 13.92
C PHE A 239 -19.86 21.98 13.19
N ALA A 240 -19.73 23.13 13.88
CA ALA A 240 -19.37 24.41 13.26
C ALA A 240 -18.33 25.20 14.10
N PRO A 241 -17.01 24.90 13.95
CA PRO A 241 -16.43 23.86 13.10
C PRO A 241 -16.58 22.45 13.69
N LEU A 242 -16.36 21.42 12.87
CA LEU A 242 -16.41 20.02 13.31
C LEU A 242 -15.29 19.73 14.31
N ALA A 243 -15.63 19.68 15.59
CA ALA A 243 -14.70 19.42 16.68
C ALA A 243 -15.29 18.37 17.60
N ALA A 244 -14.44 17.47 18.10
CA ALA A 244 -14.84 16.41 19.01
C ALA A 244 -13.68 16.03 19.92
N GLU A 245 -13.99 15.65 21.16
CA GLU A 245 -13.04 15.11 22.13
C GLU A 245 -13.74 14.03 22.95
N GLY A 246 -13.21 12.80 22.95
CA GLY A 246 -13.86 11.69 23.66
C GLY A 246 -13.30 10.31 23.35
N ALA A 247 -13.88 9.31 23.99
CA ALA A 247 -13.59 7.91 23.74
C ALA A 247 -14.19 7.50 22.39
N LEU A 248 -13.36 6.86 21.57
CA LEU A 248 -13.75 6.22 20.31
C LEU A 248 -13.58 4.71 20.47
N GLU A 249 -14.59 3.95 20.07
CA GLU A 249 -14.51 2.51 19.88
C GLU A 249 -15.11 2.15 18.52
N ALA A 250 -14.38 1.42 17.70
CA ALA A 250 -14.79 1.03 16.37
C ALA A 250 -14.50 -0.45 16.13
N ASP A 251 -15.51 -1.16 15.63
CA ASP A 251 -15.41 -2.47 14.99
C ASP A 251 -15.55 -2.23 13.48
N LEU A 252 -14.49 -2.53 12.74
CA LEU A 252 -14.29 -2.26 11.33
C LEU A 252 -14.19 -3.57 10.54
N SER A 253 -14.85 -4.63 11.02
CA SER A 253 -14.77 -5.97 10.42
C SER A 253 -15.38 -6.05 9.01
N ASP A 254 -16.10 -5.02 8.56
CA ASP A 254 -16.64 -4.90 7.20
C ASP A 254 -16.16 -3.60 6.54
N LEU A 255 -14.88 -3.59 6.13
CA LEU A 255 -14.27 -2.48 5.41
C LEU A 255 -14.90 -2.20 4.03
N PRO A 256 -15.29 -3.22 3.24
CA PRO A 256 -15.98 -2.97 1.97
C PRO A 256 -17.27 -2.16 2.15
N ALA A 257 -18.11 -2.48 3.15
CA ALA A 257 -19.31 -1.70 3.44
C ALA A 257 -18.98 -0.25 3.83
N LEU A 258 -17.94 -0.03 4.67
CA LEU A 258 -17.47 1.32 5.01
C LEU A 258 -16.94 2.08 3.80
N GLY A 259 -16.24 1.40 2.89
CA GLY A 259 -15.74 1.96 1.65
C GLY A 259 -16.86 2.44 0.74
N ALA A 260 -17.92 1.64 0.60
CA ALA A 260 -19.09 1.97 -0.22
C ALA A 260 -19.74 3.31 0.17
N LEU A 261 -19.82 3.61 1.48
CA LEU A 261 -20.36 4.88 2.00
C LEU A 261 -19.64 6.12 1.49
N ILE A 262 -18.33 5.99 1.29
CA ILE A 262 -17.45 7.10 0.94
C ILE A 262 -17.06 7.08 -0.55
N GLY A 263 -17.65 6.17 -1.33
CA GLY A 263 -17.35 5.97 -2.75
C GLY A 263 -15.97 5.37 -3.02
N SER A 264 -15.40 4.67 -2.03
CA SER A 264 -14.06 4.06 -2.11
C SER A 264 -14.15 2.54 -2.12
N ALA A 265 -13.44 1.88 -3.04
CA ALA A 265 -13.27 0.44 -3.01
C ALA A 265 -12.19 0.06 -1.98
N LEU A 266 -12.57 -0.11 -0.72
CA LEU A 266 -11.66 -0.65 0.30
C LEU A 266 -11.64 -2.17 0.17
N GLY A 267 -10.46 -2.73 -0.11
CA GLY A 267 -10.26 -4.17 -0.16
C GLY A 267 -10.32 -4.83 1.23
N GLU A 268 -10.65 -6.11 1.27
CA GLU A 268 -10.58 -6.91 2.49
C GLU A 268 -9.11 -7.06 2.95
N PRO A 269 -8.80 -6.90 4.25
CA PRO A 269 -7.46 -7.16 4.76
C PRO A 269 -7.05 -8.62 4.58
N GLY A 270 -5.74 -8.86 4.52
CA GLY A 270 -5.17 -10.20 4.58
C GLY A 270 -5.30 -10.83 5.99
N PRO A 271 -5.14 -12.14 6.13
CA PRO A 271 -5.15 -12.80 7.44
C PRO A 271 -4.03 -12.29 8.35
N GLY A 272 -4.35 -12.02 9.61
CA GLY A 272 -3.45 -11.34 10.55
C GLY A 272 -3.43 -9.82 10.39
N LEU A 273 -4.13 -9.25 9.40
CA LEU A 273 -4.24 -7.81 9.18
C LEU A 273 -5.67 -7.29 9.43
N GLY A 274 -6.54 -8.11 10.02
CA GLY A 274 -7.91 -7.75 10.36
C GLY A 274 -8.94 -8.27 9.36
N LYS A 275 -8.69 -9.45 8.78
CA LYS A 275 -9.62 -10.11 7.85
C LYS A 275 -10.90 -10.56 8.57
N ASP A 276 -10.74 -11.18 9.74
CA ASP A 276 -11.83 -11.74 10.53
C ASP A 276 -12.29 -10.74 11.61
N ARG A 277 -11.35 -9.95 12.13
CA ARG A 277 -11.64 -8.92 13.12
C ARG A 277 -10.70 -7.73 12.99
N LEU A 278 -11.26 -6.55 12.79
CA LEU A 278 -10.51 -5.30 12.89
C LEU A 278 -11.20 -4.37 13.89
N ALA A 279 -10.60 -4.13 15.04
CA ALA A 279 -11.14 -3.22 16.05
C ALA A 279 -10.13 -2.15 16.44
N LEU A 280 -10.63 -0.96 16.74
CA LEU A 280 -9.85 0.22 17.10
C LEU A 280 -10.52 0.89 18.30
N SER A 281 -9.76 1.23 19.33
CA SER A 281 -10.25 2.11 20.40
C SER A 281 -9.19 3.11 20.81
N GLY A 282 -9.59 4.24 21.40
CA GLY A 282 -8.66 5.27 21.89
C GLY A 282 -9.35 6.58 22.26
N GLN A 283 -8.57 7.59 22.64
CA GLN A 283 -9.07 8.95 22.88
C GLN A 283 -8.93 9.77 21.60
N LEU A 284 -10.07 10.12 20.99
CA LEU A 284 -10.15 10.91 19.77
C LEU A 284 -10.18 12.40 20.10
N THR A 285 -9.45 13.19 19.32
CA THR A 285 -9.59 14.64 19.23
C THR A 285 -9.67 15.07 17.77
N LEU A 286 -10.74 15.78 17.41
CA LEU A 286 -10.90 16.49 16.13
C LEU A 286 -10.74 17.98 16.39
N ASP A 287 -9.81 18.64 15.72
CA ASP A 287 -9.38 20.01 16.05
C ASP A 287 -10.12 21.14 15.29
N GLY A 288 -11.17 20.82 14.54
CA GLY A 288 -11.89 21.78 13.70
C GLY A 288 -11.27 22.04 12.33
N SER A 289 -9.99 21.67 12.11
CA SER A 289 -9.33 21.74 10.79
C SER A 289 -9.55 20.49 9.94
N GLY A 290 -10.17 19.46 10.52
CA GLY A 290 -10.32 18.13 9.93
C GLY A 290 -9.19 17.16 10.32
N THR A 291 -8.21 17.60 11.11
CA THR A 291 -7.18 16.70 11.66
C THR A 291 -7.76 15.90 12.82
N ALA A 292 -7.55 14.58 12.77
CA ALA A 292 -7.93 13.65 13.82
C ALA A 292 -6.69 13.13 14.55
N PHE A 293 -6.71 13.21 15.87
CA PHE A 293 -5.69 12.66 16.75
C PHE A 293 -6.32 11.54 17.57
N LEU A 294 -5.75 10.35 17.51
CA LEU A 294 -6.15 9.21 18.34
C LEU A 294 -4.98 8.88 19.28
N ARG A 295 -5.20 9.07 20.58
CA ARG A 295 -4.19 8.87 21.62
C ARG A 295 -4.46 7.60 22.41
N GLY A 296 -3.40 6.88 22.74
CA GLY A 296 -3.49 5.61 23.47
C GLY A 296 -4.34 4.58 22.73
N ALA A 297 -4.24 4.58 21.40
CA ALA A 297 -5.00 3.70 20.55
C ALA A 297 -4.66 2.23 20.85
N LYS A 298 -5.67 1.37 20.83
CA LYS A 298 -5.54 -0.08 20.80
C LYS A 298 -6.16 -0.60 19.51
N ILE A 299 -5.35 -1.23 18.68
CA ILE A 299 -5.75 -1.86 17.43
C ILE A 299 -5.70 -3.37 17.63
N VAL A 300 -6.80 -4.04 17.31
CA VAL A 300 -6.87 -5.50 17.25
C VAL A 300 -7.12 -5.87 15.80
N ALA A 301 -6.18 -6.59 15.20
CA ALA A 301 -6.23 -7.09 13.83
C ALA A 301 -6.08 -8.61 13.88
N ASP A 302 -7.20 -9.32 13.86
CA ASP A 302 -7.31 -10.76 14.13
C ASP A 302 -6.69 -11.10 15.49
N ASP A 303 -5.62 -11.91 15.49
CA ASP A 303 -4.87 -12.29 16.70
C ASP A 303 -3.81 -11.25 17.12
N ASN A 304 -3.59 -10.22 16.30
CA ASN A 304 -2.56 -9.22 16.54
C ASN A 304 -3.12 -8.04 17.33
N THR A 305 -2.35 -7.59 18.32
CA THR A 305 -2.68 -6.39 19.09
C THR A 305 -1.54 -5.38 18.98
N LEU A 306 -1.90 -4.16 18.61
CA LEU A 306 -1.01 -3.01 18.53
C LEU A 306 -1.54 -1.90 19.45
N THR A 307 -0.64 -1.13 20.03
CA THR A 307 -0.96 0.07 20.79
C THR A 307 -0.12 1.25 20.30
N GLY A 308 -0.64 2.47 20.41
CA GLY A 308 0.09 3.63 19.94
C GLY A 308 -0.72 4.89 19.73
N ASP A 309 -0.11 5.84 19.05
CA ASP A 309 -0.74 7.11 18.71
C ASP A 309 -0.87 7.26 17.19
N LEU A 310 -2.01 7.76 16.72
CA LEU A 310 -2.31 7.97 15.30
C LEU A 310 -2.74 9.42 15.07
N ASP A 311 -2.21 10.06 14.04
CA ASP A 311 -2.64 11.36 13.53
C ASP A 311 -3.10 11.18 12.08
N LEU A 312 -4.38 11.44 11.80
CA LEU A 312 -4.91 11.47 10.44
C LEU A 312 -5.12 12.92 10.03
N ARG A 313 -4.35 13.37 9.04
CA ARG A 313 -4.45 14.73 8.49
C ARG A 313 -5.18 14.72 7.16
N PRO A 314 -6.09 15.69 6.92
CA PRO A 314 -6.64 15.88 5.59
C PRO A 314 -5.51 16.25 4.62
N GLY A 315 -5.66 15.87 3.35
CA GLY A 315 -4.73 16.25 2.29
C GLY A 315 -5.49 16.55 1.00
N GLU A 316 -4.82 17.20 0.04
CA GLU A 316 -5.47 17.68 -1.20
C GLU A 316 -6.08 16.55 -2.03
N ALA A 317 -5.34 15.46 -2.22
CA ALA A 317 -5.80 14.30 -3.00
C ALA A 317 -6.11 13.07 -2.14
N ARG A 318 -5.41 12.92 -1.00
CA ARG A 318 -5.54 11.80 -0.08
C ARG A 318 -5.14 12.23 1.33
N PRO A 319 -5.70 11.61 2.39
CA PRO A 319 -5.27 11.89 3.74
C PRO A 319 -3.86 11.35 3.99
N LYS A 320 -3.19 11.91 5.01
CA LYS A 320 -1.89 11.43 5.50
C LYS A 320 -2.02 10.91 6.92
N LEU A 321 -1.64 9.65 7.13
CA LEU A 321 -1.56 9.02 8.44
C LEU A 321 -0.14 9.12 9.01
N LEU A 322 0.01 9.57 10.24
CA LEU A 322 1.22 9.37 11.03
C LEU A 322 0.89 8.43 12.17
N ALA A 323 1.69 7.38 12.38
CA ALA A 323 1.45 6.43 13.46
C ALA A 323 2.73 6.01 14.16
N GLN A 324 2.66 5.94 15.49
CA GLN A 324 3.71 5.36 16.32
C GLN A 324 3.14 4.16 17.05
N LEU A 325 3.50 2.96 16.61
CA LEU A 325 2.88 1.71 17.03
C LEU A 325 3.89 0.78 17.72
N VAL A 326 3.46 0.19 18.83
CA VAL A 326 4.10 -0.92 19.51
C VAL A 326 3.16 -2.10 19.46
N ALA A 327 3.61 -3.21 18.89
CA ALA A 327 2.83 -4.43 18.79
C ALA A 327 3.28 -5.46 19.83
N GLY A 328 2.36 -6.35 20.19
CA GLY A 328 2.73 -7.66 20.72
C GLY A 328 3.39 -8.54 19.64
N PRO A 329 3.56 -9.85 19.88
CA PRO A 329 3.94 -10.80 18.84
C PRO A 329 3.01 -10.69 17.63
N ILE A 330 3.55 -10.34 16.46
CA ILE A 330 2.79 -10.25 15.21
C ILE A 330 2.81 -11.60 14.51
N ARG A 331 1.65 -12.05 14.03
CA ARG A 331 1.49 -13.19 13.15
C ARG A 331 0.71 -12.78 11.91
N ILE A 332 1.35 -12.85 10.75
CA ILE A 332 0.67 -12.67 9.47
C ILE A 332 0.20 -14.05 9.03
N GLY A 333 -1.12 -14.21 8.90
CA GLY A 333 -1.70 -15.47 8.49
C GLY A 333 -1.51 -15.66 6.98
N THR A 334 -1.40 -16.92 6.59
CA THR A 334 -1.25 -17.32 5.19
C THR A 334 -2.63 -17.73 4.70
N GLY A 335 -3.28 -16.94 3.84
CA GLY A 335 -4.64 -17.25 3.42
C GLY A 335 -4.75 -18.63 2.76
N PRO A 336 -5.90 -19.33 2.85
CA PRO A 336 -6.09 -20.66 2.26
C PRO A 336 -5.93 -20.70 0.73
N GLN A 337 -5.83 -19.54 0.07
CA GLN A 337 -5.68 -19.39 -1.39
C GLN A 337 -4.33 -18.76 -1.80
N GLY A 338 -3.34 -18.71 -0.89
CA GLY A 338 -2.04 -18.10 -1.18
C GLY A 338 -2.05 -16.56 -1.19
N GLY A 339 -3.11 -15.94 -0.64
CA GLY A 339 -3.14 -14.51 -0.38
C GLY A 339 -2.13 -14.13 0.71
N MET A 340 -1.15 -13.31 0.30
CA MET A 340 -0.12 -12.65 1.10
C MET A 340 0.29 -13.39 2.38
N GLY A 341 1.02 -14.48 2.20
CA GLY A 341 1.66 -15.19 3.30
C GLY A 341 1.98 -16.61 2.87
N GLY A 342 3.25 -16.99 2.98
CA GLY A 342 3.74 -18.31 2.59
C GLY A 342 3.13 -19.38 3.47
N GLY A 343 1.97 -19.90 3.06
CA GLY A 343 1.51 -21.20 3.52
C GLY A 343 2.45 -22.27 3.00
N THR A 344 2.19 -23.53 3.36
CA THR A 344 2.91 -24.72 2.87
C THR A 344 3.09 -24.79 1.33
N ALA A 345 2.34 -23.98 0.57
CA ALA A 345 2.45 -23.82 -0.88
C ALA A 345 3.59 -22.91 -1.38
N GLY A 346 4.27 -22.15 -0.51
CA GLY A 346 5.29 -21.16 -0.92
C GLY A 346 6.75 -21.50 -0.56
N GLY A 347 6.98 -22.45 0.35
CA GLY A 347 8.34 -22.86 0.73
C GLY A 347 9.09 -23.53 -0.43
N MET A 348 10.43 -23.62 -0.37
CA MET A 348 11.23 -24.17 -1.49
C MET A 348 10.97 -25.66 -1.79
N ARG A 349 10.12 -26.33 -0.98
CA ARG A 349 9.62 -27.69 -1.22
C ARG A 349 8.33 -27.76 -2.06
N ALA A 350 7.65 -26.65 -2.31
CA ALA A 350 6.47 -26.63 -3.18
C ALA A 350 6.89 -26.85 -4.65
N GLU A 351 5.99 -27.39 -5.49
CA GLU A 351 6.27 -27.62 -6.92
C GLU A 351 6.59 -26.32 -7.69
N GLY A 352 6.11 -25.16 -7.20
CA GLY A 352 6.33 -23.87 -7.84
C GLY A 352 6.08 -22.68 -6.92
N TRP A 353 6.25 -21.48 -7.47
CA TRP A 353 5.91 -20.23 -6.78
C TRP A 353 4.40 -19.97 -6.84
N PRO A 354 3.81 -19.31 -5.83
CA PRO A 354 2.40 -18.91 -5.88
C PRO A 354 2.10 -17.98 -7.07
N GLU A 355 1.06 -18.30 -7.84
CA GLU A 355 0.59 -17.53 -9.00
C GLU A 355 -0.57 -16.59 -8.67
N GLY A 356 -1.05 -16.59 -7.41
CA GLY A 356 -2.14 -15.71 -6.97
C GLY A 356 -1.77 -14.23 -7.12
N VAL A 357 -2.73 -13.44 -7.62
CA VAL A 357 -2.57 -11.99 -7.79
C VAL A 357 -2.44 -11.32 -6.41
N ILE A 358 -1.42 -10.48 -6.29
CA ILE A 358 -1.15 -9.64 -5.12
C ILE A 358 -1.86 -8.31 -5.35
N ASP A 359 -2.97 -8.10 -4.63
CA ASP A 359 -3.70 -6.84 -4.68
C ASP A 359 -2.96 -5.75 -3.87
N VAL A 360 -2.59 -4.66 -4.54
CA VAL A 360 -1.95 -3.48 -3.95
C VAL A 360 -2.81 -2.21 -4.07
N SER A 361 -4.09 -2.35 -4.41
CA SER A 361 -5.05 -1.24 -4.49
C SER A 361 -5.12 -0.44 -3.18
N GLY A 362 -4.99 -1.11 -2.03
CA GLY A 362 -4.96 -0.49 -0.71
C GLY A 362 -3.84 0.54 -0.53
N LEU A 363 -2.73 0.45 -1.28
CA LEU A 363 -1.64 1.44 -1.22
C LEU A 363 -2.05 2.81 -1.77
N TRP A 364 -3.17 2.90 -2.49
CA TRP A 364 -3.70 4.16 -3.00
C TRP A 364 -4.62 4.89 -2.02
N ALA A 365 -5.09 4.23 -0.96
CA ALA A 365 -6.09 4.77 -0.04
C ALA A 365 -5.61 6.02 0.72
N MET A 366 -4.34 6.06 1.11
CA MET A 366 -3.75 7.17 1.87
C MET A 366 -2.23 7.23 1.71
N ASP A 367 -1.64 8.36 2.10
CA ASP A 367 -0.21 8.45 2.40
C ASP A 367 0.01 8.12 3.88
N ALA A 368 1.16 7.55 4.25
CA ALA A 368 1.42 7.15 5.63
C ALA A 368 2.89 7.24 6.04
N GLU A 369 3.14 7.47 7.33
CA GLU A 369 4.42 7.29 7.98
C GLU A 369 4.19 6.55 9.31
N VAL A 370 4.68 5.32 9.39
CA VAL A 370 4.40 4.40 10.51
C VAL A 370 5.70 3.89 11.09
N THR A 371 5.98 4.20 12.36
CA THR A 371 7.02 3.51 13.12
C THR A 371 6.40 2.32 13.84
N LEU A 372 6.96 1.13 13.66
CA LEU A 372 6.48 -0.10 14.27
C LEU A 372 7.61 -0.76 15.07
N ALA A 373 7.33 -1.09 16.32
CA ALA A 373 8.17 -1.96 17.15
C ALA A 373 7.38 -3.20 17.56
N ALA A 374 7.97 -4.39 17.39
CA ALA A 374 7.37 -5.65 17.77
C ALA A 374 8.44 -6.61 18.36
N PRO A 375 8.11 -7.42 19.38
CA PRO A 375 9.05 -8.40 19.94
C PRO A 375 9.31 -9.59 19.01
N SER A 376 8.38 -9.90 18.11
CA SER A 376 8.52 -10.95 17.10
C SER A 376 7.56 -10.73 15.95
N LEU A 377 7.94 -11.18 14.76
CA LEU A 377 7.12 -11.16 13.55
C LEU A 377 7.16 -12.55 12.90
N ASP A 378 6.03 -13.23 12.88
CA ASP A 378 5.85 -14.51 12.21
C ASP A 378 5.13 -14.28 10.87
N LEU A 379 5.83 -14.56 9.77
CA LEU A 379 5.34 -14.42 8.39
C LEU A 379 4.92 -15.79 7.80
N GLY A 380 4.71 -16.80 8.65
CA GLY A 380 4.45 -18.18 8.25
C GLY A 380 5.76 -18.97 8.05
N VAL A 381 6.41 -18.79 6.89
CA VAL A 381 7.69 -19.46 6.58
C VAL A 381 8.91 -18.84 7.27
N LEU A 382 8.79 -17.57 7.68
CA LEU A 382 9.87 -16.82 8.29
C LEU A 382 9.47 -16.39 9.69
N ARG A 383 10.32 -16.72 10.66
CA ARG A 383 10.16 -16.31 12.05
C ARG A 383 11.24 -15.32 12.42
N LEU A 384 10.81 -14.11 12.72
CA LEU A 384 11.66 -12.98 13.02
C LEU A 384 11.47 -12.58 14.50
N GLY A 385 12.54 -12.17 15.14
CA GLY A 385 12.55 -11.69 16.52
C GLY A 385 12.26 -10.20 16.61
N GLU A 386 12.95 -9.52 17.54
CA GLU A 386 12.76 -8.09 17.79
C GLU A 386 12.89 -7.30 16.49
N THR A 387 11.85 -6.54 16.16
CA THR A 387 11.68 -5.85 14.90
C THR A 387 11.37 -4.38 15.16
N ARG A 388 12.12 -3.49 14.52
CA ARG A 388 11.91 -2.03 14.52
C ARG A 388 12.03 -1.51 13.10
N VAL A 389 10.92 -1.00 12.57
CA VAL A 389 10.82 -0.53 11.19
C VAL A 389 10.17 0.85 11.11
N LEU A 390 10.53 1.61 10.09
CA LEU A 390 9.81 2.80 9.64
C LEU A 390 9.25 2.53 8.26
N ILE A 391 7.93 2.66 8.11
CA ILE A 391 7.22 2.48 6.84
C ILE A 391 6.78 3.86 6.36
N THR A 392 7.17 4.26 5.17
CA THR A 392 6.72 5.49 4.52
C THR A 392 5.98 5.13 3.23
N LEU A 393 4.70 5.46 3.17
CA LEU A 393 3.84 5.32 2.00
C LEU A 393 3.61 6.70 1.39
N ASP A 394 4.16 6.91 0.19
CA ASP A 394 3.88 8.07 -0.65
C ASP A 394 3.29 7.56 -1.96
N ARG A 395 2.07 7.96 -2.28
CA ARG A 395 1.40 7.70 -3.57
C ARG A 395 1.57 6.26 -4.08
N ALA A 396 1.11 5.28 -3.30
CA ALA A 396 1.23 3.86 -3.60
C ALA A 396 2.66 3.28 -3.68
N ARG A 397 3.66 3.99 -3.16
CA ARG A 397 5.02 3.47 -2.95
C ARG A 397 5.32 3.42 -1.45
N ALA A 398 5.36 2.21 -0.91
CA ALA A 398 5.75 1.92 0.46
C ALA A 398 7.24 1.61 0.54
N VAL A 399 7.97 2.32 1.40
CA VAL A 399 9.36 2.05 1.76
C VAL A 399 9.41 1.65 3.22
N THR A 400 9.90 0.45 3.49
CA THR A 400 10.15 -0.08 4.83
C THR A 400 11.64 -0.01 5.12
N SER A 401 12.04 0.95 5.95
CA SER A 401 13.39 1.05 6.49
C SER A 401 13.51 0.14 7.72
N ILE A 402 14.33 -0.90 7.60
CA ILE A 402 14.58 -1.91 8.64
C ILE A 402 15.76 -1.43 9.47
N ARG A 403 15.46 -0.83 10.63
CA ARG A 403 16.49 -0.32 11.55
C ARG A 403 17.11 -1.44 12.37
N GLN A 404 16.29 -2.43 12.73
CA GLN A 404 16.68 -3.61 13.48
C GLN A 404 15.65 -4.71 13.23
N MET A 405 16.11 -5.91 12.92
CA MET A 405 15.25 -7.09 12.82
C MET A 405 16.07 -8.32 13.14
N ALA A 406 15.84 -8.93 14.29
CA ALA A 406 16.54 -10.16 14.65
C ALA A 406 16.02 -11.35 13.83
N ALA A 407 16.91 -12.20 13.32
CA ALA A 407 16.50 -13.40 12.58
C ALA A 407 17.57 -14.48 12.74
N TYR A 408 17.17 -15.70 13.09
CA TYR A 408 18.05 -16.88 13.13
C TYR A 408 19.40 -16.65 13.84
N GLY A 409 19.40 -15.98 15.00
CA GLY A 409 20.62 -15.67 15.76
C GLY A 409 21.40 -14.43 15.28
N GLY A 410 21.10 -13.93 14.07
CA GLY A 410 21.71 -12.74 13.48
C GLY A 410 20.77 -11.54 13.39
N GLN A 411 21.09 -10.61 12.49
CA GLN A 411 20.34 -9.36 12.27
C GLN A 411 20.09 -9.11 10.78
N ILE A 412 18.98 -8.45 10.48
CA ILE A 412 18.60 -7.96 9.16
C ILE A 412 18.49 -6.43 9.24
N GLY A 413 19.06 -5.74 8.26
CA GLY A 413 18.94 -4.30 8.09
C GLY A 413 18.79 -3.90 6.62
N GLY A 414 18.44 -2.64 6.39
CA GLY A 414 18.36 -2.06 5.04
C GLY A 414 16.97 -1.55 4.69
N GLU A 415 16.63 -1.59 3.40
CA GLU A 415 15.35 -1.08 2.88
C GLU A 415 14.65 -2.11 2.00
N PHE A 416 13.34 -2.22 2.20
CA PHE A 416 12.42 -2.98 1.35
C PHE A 416 11.36 -2.05 0.78
N VAL A 417 11.04 -2.19 -0.50
CA VAL A 417 10.15 -1.30 -1.23
C VAL A 417 9.06 -2.12 -1.92
N VAL A 418 7.81 -1.70 -1.74
CA VAL A 418 6.66 -2.15 -2.52
C VAL A 418 6.11 -0.95 -3.27
N ASN A 419 5.97 -1.07 -4.58
CA ASN A 419 5.49 0.01 -5.44
C ASN A 419 4.35 -0.49 -6.32
N GLY A 420 3.17 0.09 -6.14
CA GLY A 420 1.97 -0.18 -6.92
C GLY A 420 1.71 0.85 -8.05
N ARG A 421 2.67 1.72 -8.36
CA ARG A 421 2.56 2.70 -9.44
C ARG A 421 2.85 2.03 -10.79
N GLY A 422 1.85 1.97 -11.67
CA GLY A 422 2.02 1.41 -13.02
C GLY A 422 2.23 -0.11 -13.06
N GLY A 423 1.77 -0.82 -12.02
CA GLY A 423 2.00 -2.25 -11.81
C GLY A 423 2.70 -2.51 -10.47
N LEU A 424 2.72 -3.77 -10.05
CA LEU A 424 3.43 -4.18 -8.83
C LEU A 424 4.91 -4.41 -9.14
N SER A 425 5.75 -3.72 -8.37
CA SER A 425 7.18 -4.01 -8.27
C SER A 425 7.61 -4.06 -6.80
N VAL A 426 8.55 -4.95 -6.52
CA VAL A 426 9.18 -5.10 -5.21
C VAL A 426 10.69 -4.98 -5.37
N GLY A 427 11.35 -4.34 -4.42
CA GLY A 427 12.80 -4.23 -4.47
C GLY A 427 13.38 -3.90 -3.12
N GLY A 428 14.69 -3.89 -3.03
CA GLY A 428 15.34 -3.57 -1.77
C GLY A 428 16.84 -3.69 -1.82
N LYS A 429 17.45 -3.17 -0.76
CA LYS A 429 18.84 -3.42 -0.40
C LYS A 429 18.85 -3.92 1.02
N LEU A 430 19.14 -5.20 1.20
CA LEU A 430 19.09 -5.89 2.47
C LEU A 430 20.49 -6.39 2.83
N VAL A 431 20.82 -6.26 4.11
CA VAL A 431 22.05 -6.78 4.70
C VAL A 431 21.63 -7.75 5.79
N PHE A 432 22.15 -8.95 5.73
CA PHE A 432 21.96 -10.00 6.72
C PHE A 432 23.31 -10.26 7.36
N ALA A 433 23.39 -10.19 8.68
CA ALA A 433 24.64 -10.34 9.42
C ALA A 433 24.50 -11.43 10.48
N GLY A 434 25.40 -12.41 10.46
CA GLY A 434 25.52 -13.45 11.47
C GLY A 434 24.35 -14.42 11.50
N LEU A 435 23.71 -14.72 10.37
CA LEU A 435 22.58 -15.65 10.33
C LEU A 435 23.03 -17.09 10.53
N ASP A 436 22.29 -17.85 11.35
CA ASP A 436 22.38 -19.31 11.37
C ASP A 436 21.75 -19.87 10.08
N MET A 437 22.61 -20.28 9.14
CA MET A 437 22.18 -20.76 7.84
C MET A 437 21.46 -22.10 7.92
N GLN A 438 21.76 -22.92 8.93
CA GLN A 438 21.07 -24.19 9.11
C GLN A 438 19.61 -23.96 9.50
N ALA A 439 19.38 -23.12 10.50
CA ALA A 439 18.04 -22.79 10.98
C ALA A 439 17.23 -22.08 9.89
N LEU A 440 17.84 -21.10 9.20
CA LEU A 440 17.22 -20.37 8.09
C LEU A 440 16.79 -21.30 6.95
N LEU A 441 17.73 -22.10 6.42
CA LEU A 441 17.44 -22.97 5.27
C LEU A 441 16.53 -24.13 5.65
N LYS A 442 16.53 -24.57 6.91
CA LYS A 442 15.58 -25.56 7.41
C LYS A 442 14.15 -25.03 7.40
N ASP A 443 13.92 -23.79 7.83
CA ASP A 443 12.58 -23.20 7.82
C ASP A 443 12.12 -22.85 6.39
N LEU A 444 12.99 -22.27 5.56
CA LEU A 444 12.65 -21.81 4.21
C LEU A 444 12.55 -22.94 3.17
N ALA A 445 13.51 -23.85 3.20
CA ALA A 445 13.71 -24.86 2.18
C ALA A 445 13.66 -26.28 2.73
N GLY A 446 13.61 -26.43 4.05
CA GLY A 446 13.75 -27.73 4.66
C GLY A 446 15.14 -28.34 4.55
N TYR A 447 16.12 -27.51 4.23
CA TYR A 447 17.48 -27.94 3.99
C TYR A 447 18.29 -27.71 5.26
N ASP A 448 18.64 -28.79 5.95
CA ASP A 448 19.33 -28.78 7.25
C ASP A 448 20.82 -29.18 7.15
N ARG A 449 21.34 -29.24 5.92
CA ARG A 449 22.67 -29.79 5.64
C ARG A 449 23.79 -28.76 5.65
N LEU A 450 23.49 -27.47 5.53
CA LEU A 450 24.51 -26.41 5.64
C LEU A 450 24.54 -25.90 7.08
N VAL A 451 25.59 -26.24 7.81
CA VAL A 451 25.82 -25.76 9.18
C VAL A 451 26.90 -24.70 9.14
N SER A 452 26.53 -23.44 9.22
CA SER A 452 27.45 -22.31 9.30
C SER A 452 26.70 -21.04 9.73
N THR A 453 27.45 -20.04 10.17
CA THR A 453 26.99 -18.67 10.30
C THR A 453 27.39 -17.87 9.07
N GLY A 454 26.49 -17.06 8.52
CA GLY A 454 26.74 -16.33 7.30
C GLY A 454 26.21 -14.90 7.26
N ASP A 455 26.88 -14.11 6.44
CA ASP A 455 26.51 -12.77 6.04
C ASP A 455 26.04 -12.79 4.57
N LEU A 456 25.02 -12.01 4.26
CA LEU A 456 24.47 -11.86 2.90
C LEU A 456 24.17 -10.39 2.64
N ASP A 457 24.72 -9.87 1.53
CA ASP A 457 24.29 -8.61 0.94
C ASP A 457 23.41 -8.90 -0.26
N LEU A 458 22.26 -8.25 -0.36
CA LEU A 458 21.32 -8.44 -1.46
C LEU A 458 20.71 -7.12 -1.91
N GLN A 459 20.90 -6.79 -3.19
CA GLN A 459 20.14 -5.76 -3.87
C GLN A 459 19.28 -6.40 -4.95
N PHE A 460 17.99 -6.08 -4.99
CA PHE A 460 17.07 -6.71 -5.96
C PHE A 460 15.93 -5.79 -6.41
N LEU A 461 15.37 -6.13 -7.57
CA LEU A 461 14.16 -5.58 -8.15
C LEU A 461 13.41 -6.71 -8.87
N GLY A 462 12.16 -6.93 -8.51
CA GLY A 462 11.24 -7.83 -9.20
C GLY A 462 9.99 -7.08 -9.63
N ILE A 463 9.46 -7.44 -10.79
CA ILE A 463 8.24 -6.86 -11.36
C ILE A 463 7.29 -8.00 -11.66
N GLY A 464 6.06 -7.90 -11.20
CA GLY A 464 5.06 -8.94 -11.35
C GLY A 464 3.92 -8.77 -10.36
N ASP A 465 2.73 -9.19 -10.75
CA ASP A 465 1.52 -9.17 -9.93
C ASP A 465 1.35 -10.44 -9.08
N SER A 466 2.26 -11.41 -9.18
CA SER A 466 2.29 -12.64 -8.38
C SER A 466 3.72 -12.96 -7.93
N VAL A 467 3.87 -13.83 -6.92
CA VAL A 467 5.19 -14.28 -6.46
C VAL A 467 5.94 -15.00 -7.60
N ALA A 468 5.24 -15.81 -8.40
CA ALA A 468 5.81 -16.46 -9.56
C ALA A 468 6.37 -15.48 -10.59
N ALA A 469 5.60 -14.46 -10.98
CA ALA A 469 6.05 -13.44 -11.92
C ALA A 469 7.24 -12.63 -11.38
N ILE A 470 7.19 -12.26 -10.09
CA ILE A 470 8.29 -11.55 -9.41
C ILE A 470 9.58 -12.38 -9.44
N MET A 471 9.51 -13.68 -9.12
CA MET A 471 10.68 -14.55 -9.06
C MET A 471 11.25 -14.88 -10.44
N GLN A 472 10.41 -14.98 -11.48
CA GLN A 472 10.83 -15.17 -12.87
C GLN A 472 11.43 -13.89 -13.47
N GLY A 473 10.96 -12.71 -13.07
CA GLY A 473 11.46 -11.41 -13.55
C GLY A 473 12.54 -10.79 -12.66
N LEU A 474 13.03 -11.51 -11.64
CA LEU A 474 13.91 -10.95 -10.62
C LEU A 474 15.25 -10.52 -11.21
N LYS A 475 15.68 -9.30 -10.90
CA LYS A 475 17.02 -8.78 -11.20
C LYS A 475 17.70 -8.36 -9.91
N GLY A 476 19.02 -8.49 -9.83
CA GLY A 476 19.73 -8.12 -8.60
C GLY A 476 21.18 -8.53 -8.59
N GLU A 477 21.83 -8.27 -7.47
CA GLU A 477 23.21 -8.65 -7.19
C GLU A 477 23.41 -8.80 -5.69
N GLY A 478 24.47 -9.50 -5.31
CA GLY A 478 24.78 -9.71 -3.91
C GLY A 478 26.09 -10.44 -3.66
N ALA A 479 26.40 -10.60 -2.38
CA ALA A 479 27.56 -11.32 -1.91
C ALA A 479 27.15 -12.21 -0.73
N LEU A 480 27.68 -13.42 -0.69
CA LEU A 480 27.49 -14.38 0.40
C LEU A 480 28.85 -14.67 1.02
N GLU A 481 28.92 -14.59 2.34
CA GLU A 481 30.09 -15.00 3.13
C GLU A 481 29.63 -15.95 4.24
N LEU A 482 30.23 -17.13 4.31
CA LEU A 482 30.00 -18.12 5.35
C LEU A 482 31.28 -18.32 6.14
N GLY A 483 31.17 -18.27 7.46
CA GLY A 483 32.25 -18.62 8.37
C GLY A 483 32.49 -20.13 8.43
N GLN A 484 33.26 -20.54 9.43
CA GLN A 484 33.57 -21.95 9.65
C GLN A 484 32.29 -22.79 9.82
N GLY A 485 32.26 -23.97 9.19
CA GLY A 485 31.07 -24.81 9.17
C GLY A 485 31.28 -26.21 8.64
N GLU A 486 30.16 -26.94 8.49
CA GLU A 486 30.14 -28.24 7.84
C GLU A 486 28.95 -28.36 6.87
N LEU A 487 29.23 -28.94 5.70
CA LEU A 487 28.24 -29.36 4.74
C LEU A 487 27.97 -30.86 4.95
N ARG A 488 26.78 -31.19 5.46
CA ARG A 488 26.35 -32.56 5.72
C ARG A 488 25.88 -33.25 4.44
N GLY A 489 26.02 -34.57 4.45
CA GLY A 489 25.67 -35.50 3.38
C GLY A 489 26.53 -35.44 2.12
N LEU A 490 27.65 -34.72 2.15
CA LEU A 490 28.60 -34.63 1.04
C LEU A 490 30.01 -34.62 1.62
N ASP A 491 30.83 -35.63 1.33
CA ASP A 491 32.26 -35.66 1.68
C ASP A 491 33.11 -35.51 0.41
N ILE A 492 33.40 -34.26 0.05
CA ILE A 492 34.19 -33.92 -1.14
C ILE A 492 35.63 -34.45 -0.99
N ALA A 493 36.17 -34.48 0.23
CA ALA A 493 37.55 -34.93 0.47
C ALA A 493 37.66 -36.45 0.25
N GLY A 494 36.69 -37.20 0.74
CA GLY A 494 36.53 -38.63 0.50
C GLY A 494 36.37 -38.94 -0.98
N MET A 495 35.49 -38.21 -1.68
CA MET A 495 35.32 -38.34 -3.14
C MET A 495 36.63 -38.15 -3.89
N LEU A 496 37.37 -37.08 -3.59
CA LEU A 496 38.62 -36.78 -4.28
C LEU A 496 39.72 -37.81 -4.01
N ARG A 497 39.80 -38.32 -2.77
CA ARG A 497 40.83 -39.28 -2.38
C ARG A 497 40.62 -40.66 -3.01
N THR A 498 39.37 -41.06 -3.21
CA THR A 498 38.99 -42.41 -3.67
C THR A 498 38.51 -42.44 -5.12
N LEU A 499 38.23 -41.27 -5.71
CA LEU A 499 37.55 -41.11 -7.00
C LEU A 499 36.19 -41.81 -7.05
N ASP A 500 35.53 -41.95 -5.90
CA ASP A 500 34.23 -42.60 -5.74
C ASP A 500 33.14 -41.53 -5.50
N PRO A 501 32.13 -41.39 -6.37
CA PRO A 501 30.99 -40.50 -6.13
C PRO A 501 30.06 -40.98 -5.01
N GLY A 502 30.27 -42.17 -4.44
CA GLY A 502 29.47 -42.76 -3.36
C GLY A 502 29.55 -42.05 -2.01
N PHE A 503 30.42 -41.04 -1.86
CA PHE A 503 30.54 -40.19 -0.66
C PHE A 503 29.43 -39.11 -0.57
N VAL A 504 28.20 -39.50 -0.94
CA VAL A 504 26.95 -38.72 -0.82
C VAL A 504 26.00 -39.48 0.10
N GLY A 505 25.26 -38.77 0.95
CA GLY A 505 24.22 -39.35 1.80
C GLY A 505 24.55 -39.38 3.29
N GLU A 506 23.80 -40.15 4.07
CA GLU A 506 23.86 -40.11 5.53
C GLU A 506 25.27 -40.44 6.07
N GLY A 507 25.71 -39.69 7.09
CA GLY A 507 27.04 -39.83 7.70
C GLY A 507 28.18 -39.13 6.96
N GLN A 508 28.00 -38.73 5.70
CA GLN A 508 29.01 -38.00 4.93
C GLN A 508 29.04 -36.52 5.32
N LYS A 509 30.22 -35.88 5.32
CA LYS A 509 30.33 -34.43 5.56
C LYS A 509 31.63 -33.81 5.06
N THR A 510 31.57 -32.52 4.72
CA THR A 510 32.73 -31.68 4.36
C THR A 510 32.83 -30.53 5.36
N VAL A 511 33.91 -30.47 6.11
CA VAL A 511 34.21 -29.34 7.01
C VAL A 511 34.94 -28.26 6.22
N PHE A 512 34.55 -27.00 6.42
CA PHE A 512 35.16 -25.84 5.78
C PHE A 512 35.44 -24.73 6.80
N GLU A 513 36.46 -23.92 6.51
CA GLU A 513 36.86 -22.75 7.31
C GLU A 513 36.14 -21.49 6.84
N GLY A 514 35.80 -21.41 5.55
CA GLY A 514 34.98 -20.35 5.00
C GLY A 514 34.54 -20.63 3.56
N LEU A 515 33.44 -20.00 3.17
CA LEU A 515 32.93 -20.00 1.80
C LEU A 515 32.48 -18.58 1.45
N ALA A 516 32.92 -18.06 0.31
CA ALA A 516 32.52 -16.73 -0.14
C ALA A 516 32.28 -16.70 -1.64
N GLY A 517 31.41 -15.80 -2.11
CA GLY A 517 31.20 -15.56 -3.54
C GLY A 517 30.21 -14.44 -3.80
N THR A 518 30.28 -13.85 -4.99
CA THR A 518 29.36 -12.81 -5.46
C THR A 518 28.38 -13.40 -6.48
N PHE A 519 27.22 -12.79 -6.64
CA PHE A 519 26.25 -13.25 -7.62
C PHE A 519 25.50 -12.09 -8.28
N ALA A 520 25.08 -12.32 -9.52
CA ALA A 520 24.17 -11.45 -10.24
C ALA A 520 22.93 -12.25 -10.64
N ILE A 521 21.76 -11.65 -10.52
CA ILE A 521 20.47 -12.23 -10.89
C ILE A 521 19.96 -11.47 -12.11
N ASP A 522 19.64 -12.19 -13.17
CA ASP A 522 18.97 -11.64 -14.34
C ASP A 522 17.86 -12.58 -14.78
N GLU A 523 16.64 -12.04 -14.94
CA GLU A 523 15.44 -12.79 -15.30
C GLU A 523 15.23 -14.05 -14.44
N GLY A 524 15.38 -13.89 -13.13
CA GLY A 524 15.22 -14.98 -12.17
C GLY A 524 16.37 -16.00 -12.16
N VAL A 525 17.42 -15.83 -12.95
CA VAL A 525 18.59 -16.71 -12.98
C VAL A 525 19.75 -16.06 -12.25
N LEU A 526 20.11 -16.63 -11.09
CA LEU A 526 21.29 -16.27 -10.33
C LEU A 526 22.51 -16.90 -10.99
N SER A 527 23.53 -16.09 -11.27
CA SER A 527 24.83 -16.51 -11.81
C SER A 527 25.94 -16.17 -10.83
N ASN A 528 26.88 -17.10 -10.65
CA ASN A 528 28.08 -16.90 -9.84
C ASN A 528 29.29 -17.44 -10.62
N SER A 529 30.43 -16.75 -10.53
CA SER A 529 31.67 -17.11 -11.24
C SER A 529 32.92 -17.15 -10.36
N ASP A 530 32.79 -16.80 -9.08
CA ASP A 530 33.92 -16.55 -8.18
C ASP A 530 33.77 -17.25 -6.82
N LEU A 531 32.88 -18.25 -6.68
CA LEU A 531 32.73 -18.96 -5.42
C LEU A 531 34.07 -19.58 -5.01
N LYS A 532 34.43 -19.39 -3.76
CA LYS A 532 35.62 -19.94 -3.14
C LYS A 532 35.25 -20.63 -1.83
N LEU A 533 35.73 -21.85 -1.64
CA LEU A 533 35.63 -22.61 -0.41
C LEU A 533 37.03 -22.97 0.07
N ILE A 534 37.28 -22.75 1.36
CA ILE A 534 38.53 -23.10 2.04
C ILE A 534 38.22 -24.18 3.06
N ALA A 535 38.98 -25.26 3.05
CA ALA A 535 38.87 -26.37 4.00
C ALA A 535 40.26 -26.88 4.39
N PRO A 536 40.42 -27.60 5.53
CA PRO A 536 41.74 -27.94 6.08
C PRO A 536 42.68 -28.69 5.13
N TYR A 537 42.14 -29.47 4.18
CA TYR A 537 42.93 -30.28 3.24
C TYR A 537 42.57 -30.05 1.77
N MET A 538 41.76 -29.03 1.48
CA MET A 538 41.38 -28.69 0.11
C MET A 538 40.99 -27.23 -0.04
N THR A 539 41.07 -26.74 -1.26
CA THR A 539 40.34 -25.54 -1.69
C THR A 539 39.39 -25.91 -2.80
N ALA A 540 38.30 -25.18 -2.96
CA ALA A 540 37.44 -25.33 -4.12
C ALA A 540 37.09 -23.97 -4.71
N SER A 541 37.05 -23.90 -6.04
CA SER A 541 36.42 -22.80 -6.77
C SER A 541 35.11 -23.27 -7.37
N GLY A 542 34.14 -22.38 -7.54
CA GLY A 542 32.84 -22.71 -8.11
C GLY A 542 32.36 -21.65 -9.11
N ALA A 543 31.63 -22.11 -10.10
CA ALA A 543 30.89 -21.26 -11.03
C ALA A 543 29.66 -21.99 -11.55
N GLY A 544 28.58 -21.26 -11.79
CA GLY A 544 27.35 -21.86 -12.30
C GLY A 544 26.14 -20.94 -12.17
N GLN A 545 24.96 -21.55 -12.31
CA GLN A 545 23.68 -20.88 -12.30
C GLN A 545 22.70 -21.57 -11.36
N VAL A 546 21.84 -20.76 -10.74
CA VAL A 546 20.68 -21.19 -9.97
C VAL A 546 19.47 -20.45 -10.53
N ASP A 547 18.59 -21.17 -11.22
CA ASP A 547 17.34 -20.63 -11.74
C ASP A 547 16.34 -20.56 -10.58
N LEU A 548 16.15 -19.36 -10.01
CA LEU A 548 15.25 -19.08 -8.89
C LEU A 548 13.79 -19.19 -9.33
N GLY A 549 13.49 -18.83 -10.59
CA GLY A 549 12.15 -18.93 -11.16
C GLY A 549 11.69 -20.37 -11.35
N ARG A 550 12.53 -21.21 -11.98
CA ARG A 550 12.28 -22.64 -12.26
C ARG A 550 12.73 -23.57 -11.15
N ARG A 551 13.46 -23.07 -10.15
CA ARG A 551 13.89 -23.83 -8.97
C ARG A 551 14.87 -24.95 -9.30
N THR A 552 15.80 -24.69 -10.21
CA THR A 552 16.82 -25.63 -10.66
C THR A 552 18.22 -25.07 -10.47
N LEU A 553 19.19 -25.96 -10.35
CA LEU A 553 20.60 -25.61 -10.23
C LEU A 553 21.41 -26.33 -11.32
N ASP A 554 22.42 -25.64 -11.83
CA ASP A 554 23.49 -26.17 -12.67
C ASP A 554 24.79 -25.51 -12.25
N TYR A 555 25.55 -26.22 -11.43
CA TYR A 555 26.67 -25.67 -10.70
C TYR A 555 27.89 -26.57 -10.79
N ARG A 556 29.05 -26.00 -11.12
CA ARG A 556 30.32 -26.72 -11.23
C ARG A 556 31.25 -26.27 -10.12
N ILE A 557 31.64 -27.21 -9.26
CA ILE A 557 32.66 -27.01 -8.23
C ILE A 557 33.95 -27.69 -8.70
N ARG A 558 35.08 -27.01 -8.55
CA ARG A 558 36.43 -27.49 -8.85
C ARG A 558 37.23 -27.61 -7.54
N PRO A 559 37.01 -28.68 -6.78
CA PRO A 559 37.78 -28.95 -5.58
C PRO A 559 39.18 -29.44 -5.95
N THR A 560 40.19 -28.94 -5.24
CA THR A 560 41.61 -29.25 -5.41
C THR A 560 42.16 -29.69 -4.06
N ALA A 561 42.58 -30.95 -3.98
CA ALA A 561 43.25 -31.46 -2.78
C ALA A 561 44.64 -30.81 -2.64
N LEU A 562 44.99 -30.34 -1.44
CA LEU A 562 46.29 -29.72 -1.19
C LEU A 562 47.34 -30.83 -0.97
N ALA A 563 48.39 -30.89 -1.80
CA ALA A 563 49.45 -31.90 -1.69
C ALA A 563 50.72 -31.37 -0.98
N ALA A 564 50.92 -30.04 -0.92
CA ALA A 564 52.03 -29.35 -0.26
C ALA A 564 51.58 -27.98 0.29
N GLU A 565 52.31 -27.42 1.27
CA GLU A 565 52.02 -26.09 1.87
C GLU A 565 52.04 -24.93 0.85
N ASP A 566 52.65 -25.12 -0.32
CA ASP A 566 52.72 -24.15 -1.43
C ASP A 566 51.60 -24.30 -2.48
N GLY A 567 50.69 -25.27 -2.31
CA GLY A 567 49.55 -25.51 -3.20
C GLY A 567 49.85 -26.26 -4.50
N THR A 568 51.07 -26.75 -4.70
CA THR A 568 51.44 -27.51 -5.91
C THR A 568 51.18 -29.01 -5.79
N GLY A 569 50.83 -29.69 -6.89
CA GLY A 569 50.70 -31.16 -6.95
C GLY A 569 49.33 -31.75 -6.57
N GLY A 570 48.30 -30.93 -6.38
CA GLY A 570 46.95 -31.38 -6.03
C GLY A 570 46.19 -32.10 -7.15
N VAL A 571 45.34 -33.08 -6.79
CA VAL A 571 44.36 -33.70 -7.72
C VAL A 571 43.11 -32.84 -7.73
N MET A 572 42.74 -32.34 -8.91
CA MET A 572 41.51 -31.57 -9.16
C MET A 572 40.53 -32.44 -9.94
N VAL A 573 39.32 -32.62 -9.39
CA VAL A 573 38.22 -33.34 -10.06
C VAL A 573 36.95 -32.49 -9.98
N PRO A 574 36.43 -31.97 -11.11
CA PRO A 574 35.23 -31.17 -11.06
C PRO A 574 34.01 -32.00 -10.63
N LEU A 575 33.18 -31.41 -9.78
CA LEU A 575 31.90 -31.92 -9.30
C LEU A 575 30.78 -31.08 -9.93
N LEU A 576 29.89 -31.73 -10.67
CA LEU A 576 28.68 -31.14 -11.23
C LEU A 576 27.51 -31.38 -10.27
N ILE A 577 26.80 -30.30 -9.94
CA ILE A 577 25.57 -30.31 -9.15
C ILE A 577 24.45 -29.81 -10.06
N THR A 578 23.50 -30.69 -10.38
CA THR A 578 22.46 -30.42 -11.39
C THR A 578 21.07 -30.84 -10.92
N GLY A 579 20.03 -30.27 -11.51
CA GLY A 579 18.63 -30.69 -11.32
C GLY A 579 17.82 -29.76 -10.41
N PRO A 580 16.64 -30.19 -9.95
CA PRO A 580 15.83 -29.41 -9.02
C PRO A 580 16.57 -29.15 -7.71
N TRP A 581 16.46 -27.95 -7.17
CA TRP A 581 17.18 -27.60 -5.93
C TRP A 581 16.71 -28.37 -4.69
N ALA A 582 15.54 -29.02 -4.76
CA ALA A 582 14.96 -29.85 -3.71
C ALA A 582 15.58 -31.26 -3.70
N GLU A 583 16.11 -31.70 -4.84
CA GLU A 583 16.73 -33.01 -5.02
C GLU A 583 17.94 -32.92 -5.99
N PRO A 584 19.04 -32.28 -5.54
CA PRO A 584 20.21 -32.08 -6.38
C PRO A 584 20.92 -33.40 -6.70
N ARG A 585 21.42 -33.52 -7.94
CA ARG A 585 22.22 -34.65 -8.41
C ARG A 585 23.69 -34.28 -8.49
N PHE A 586 24.54 -35.14 -7.95
CA PHE A 586 25.99 -34.95 -7.88
C PHE A 586 26.70 -35.91 -8.85
N ARG A 587 27.60 -35.40 -9.70
CA ARG A 587 28.41 -36.24 -10.62
C ARG A 587 29.85 -35.72 -10.72
N LEU A 588 30.81 -36.63 -10.79
CA LEU A 588 32.20 -36.30 -11.12
C LEU A 588 32.35 -36.13 -12.65
N ASP A 589 33.03 -35.06 -13.07
CA ASP A 589 33.31 -34.77 -14.48
C ASP A 589 34.72 -35.25 -14.87
N LEU A 590 34.89 -36.57 -14.94
CA LEU A 590 36.18 -37.19 -15.31
C LEU A 590 36.54 -36.96 -16.78
N GLU A 591 35.53 -36.90 -17.66
CA GLU A 591 35.71 -36.62 -19.09
C GLU A 591 36.15 -35.17 -19.32
N GLY A 592 35.61 -34.23 -18.56
CA GLY A 592 36.00 -32.82 -18.59
C GLY A 592 37.48 -32.61 -18.28
N ILE A 593 38.04 -33.35 -17.31
CA ILE A 593 39.48 -33.29 -16.99
C ILE A 593 40.33 -33.73 -18.19
N ALA A 594 39.94 -34.82 -18.85
CA ALA A 594 40.67 -35.34 -20.00
C ALA A 594 40.63 -34.33 -21.16
N ARG A 595 39.48 -33.70 -21.42
CA ARG A 595 39.35 -32.63 -22.43
C ARG A 595 40.14 -31.38 -22.06
N GLU A 596 40.01 -30.86 -20.84
CA GLU A 596 40.73 -29.67 -20.39
C GLU A 596 42.25 -29.86 -20.46
N LYS A 597 42.77 -31.03 -20.07
CA LYS A 597 44.20 -31.35 -20.22
C LYS A 597 44.62 -31.35 -21.69
N MET A 598 43.85 -31.98 -22.57
CA MET A 598 44.14 -31.98 -24.01
C MET A 598 44.09 -30.57 -24.61
N GLU A 599 43.10 -29.75 -24.23
CA GLU A 599 43.00 -28.35 -24.70
C GLU A 599 44.13 -27.47 -24.16
N ALA A 600 44.52 -27.64 -22.88
CA ALA A 600 45.64 -26.91 -22.29
C ALA A 600 46.97 -27.30 -22.95
N GLU A 601 47.20 -28.59 -23.20
CA GLU A 601 48.37 -29.08 -23.96
C GLU A 601 48.35 -28.56 -25.40
N ALA A 602 47.19 -28.53 -26.06
CA ALA A 602 47.05 -27.98 -27.40
C ALA A 602 47.37 -26.47 -27.44
N LYS A 603 46.84 -25.67 -26.51
CA LYS A 603 47.16 -24.23 -26.38
C LYS A 603 48.63 -23.99 -26.06
N ALA A 604 49.21 -24.80 -25.17
CA ALA A 604 50.63 -24.71 -24.84
C ALA A 604 51.52 -25.09 -26.04
N ALA A 605 51.13 -26.10 -26.81
CA ALA A 605 51.81 -26.49 -28.05
C ALA A 605 51.68 -25.37 -29.11
N GLU A 606 50.49 -24.78 -29.28
CA GLU A 606 50.29 -23.65 -30.20
C GLU A 606 51.14 -22.45 -29.80
N ALA A 607 51.21 -22.10 -28.50
CA ALA A 607 52.05 -21.03 -28.00
C ALA A 607 53.54 -21.31 -28.26
N ARG A 608 54.01 -22.55 -28.03
CA ARG A 608 55.38 -22.96 -28.37
C ARG A 608 55.66 -22.88 -29.87
N VAL A 609 54.72 -23.28 -30.71
CA VAL A 609 54.87 -23.18 -32.17
C VAL A 609 54.93 -21.72 -32.60
N LYS A 610 54.13 -20.82 -32.02
CA LYS A 610 54.20 -19.37 -32.28
C LYS A 610 55.53 -18.76 -31.83
N GLU A 611 56.04 -19.14 -30.67
CA GLU A 611 57.36 -18.73 -30.18
C GLU A 611 58.48 -19.21 -31.13
N VAL A 612 58.46 -20.48 -31.53
CA VAL A 612 59.44 -21.05 -32.47
C VAL A 612 59.33 -20.39 -33.85
N ALA A 613 58.12 -20.12 -34.35
CA ALA A 613 57.91 -19.42 -35.61
C ALA A 613 58.45 -17.98 -35.57
N LYS A 614 58.21 -17.24 -34.48
CA LYS A 614 58.81 -15.91 -34.28
C LYS A 614 60.33 -15.95 -34.21
N ALA A 615 60.89 -16.92 -33.49
CA ALA A 615 62.34 -17.10 -33.41
C ALA A 615 62.96 -17.47 -34.76
N ALA A 616 62.30 -18.32 -35.55
CA ALA A 616 62.72 -18.68 -36.90
C ALA A 616 62.62 -17.51 -37.87
N GLU A 617 61.56 -16.70 -37.79
CA GLU A 617 61.41 -15.48 -38.61
C GLU A 617 62.48 -14.43 -38.26
N ALA A 618 62.80 -14.26 -36.98
CA ALA A 618 63.88 -13.38 -36.53
C ALA A 618 65.26 -13.88 -37.01
N ALA A 619 65.52 -15.19 -36.93
CA ALA A 619 66.76 -15.79 -37.43
C ALA A 619 66.87 -15.68 -38.96
N ALA A 620 65.79 -15.89 -39.70
CA ALA A 620 65.75 -15.73 -41.14
C ALA A 620 65.97 -14.27 -41.56
N LYS A 621 65.37 -13.30 -40.85
CA LYS A 621 65.66 -11.88 -41.06
C LYS A 621 67.13 -11.54 -40.80
N ALA A 622 67.69 -12.03 -39.70
CA ALA A 622 69.09 -11.82 -39.36
C ALA A 622 70.04 -12.44 -40.41
N GLU A 623 69.75 -13.65 -40.89
CA GLU A 623 70.53 -14.30 -41.96
C GLU A 623 70.40 -13.55 -43.29
N LEU A 624 69.19 -13.06 -43.62
CA LEU A 624 68.95 -12.27 -44.83
C LEU A 624 69.66 -10.92 -44.77
N GLU A 625 69.65 -10.23 -43.63
CA GLU A 625 70.41 -9.01 -43.37
C GLU A 625 71.93 -9.25 -43.45
N GLN A 626 72.40 -10.39 -42.95
CA GLN A 626 73.81 -10.77 -43.02
C GLN A 626 74.25 -11.06 -44.46
N ARG A 627 73.44 -11.79 -45.25
CA ARG A 627 73.70 -12.02 -46.68
C ARG A 627 73.60 -10.76 -47.53
N LEU A 628 72.64 -9.87 -47.24
CA LEU A 628 72.55 -8.56 -47.89
C LEU A 628 73.78 -7.69 -47.56
N LYS A 629 74.30 -7.76 -46.33
CA LYS A 629 75.57 -7.10 -45.97
C LYS A 629 76.77 -7.69 -46.72
N GLU A 630 76.82 -9.00 -46.91
CA GLU A 630 77.92 -9.68 -47.60
C GLU A 630 77.89 -9.51 -49.13
N GLU A 631 76.72 -9.44 -49.76
CA GLU A 631 76.59 -9.33 -51.23
C GLU A 631 76.47 -7.89 -51.76
N LEU A 632 76.00 -6.90 -50.98
CA LEU A 632 75.66 -5.55 -51.50
C LEU A 632 76.44 -4.37 -50.89
N GLY A 633 77.31 -4.57 -49.89
CA GLY A 633 78.30 -3.55 -49.49
C GLY A 633 77.76 -2.16 -49.11
N ALA A 634 76.56 -2.05 -48.53
CA ALA A 634 75.99 -0.79 -48.08
C ALA A 634 75.45 -0.87 -46.64
N GLU A 635 75.87 0.08 -45.78
CA GLU A 635 75.31 0.28 -44.44
C GLU A 635 73.92 0.89 -44.54
N VAL A 636 72.92 0.25 -43.91
CA VAL A 636 71.54 0.76 -43.80
C VAL A 636 71.38 1.48 -42.46
N THR A 637 70.97 2.75 -42.51
CA THR A 637 70.60 3.58 -41.35
C THR A 637 69.12 3.41 -40.94
N PRO A 638 68.74 3.68 -39.67
CA PRO A 638 67.61 3.01 -39.00
C PRO A 638 66.18 3.50 -39.30
N GLU A 639 65.93 4.34 -40.32
CA GLU A 639 64.65 5.07 -40.46
C GLU A 639 63.87 4.85 -41.77
N GLU A 640 64.22 3.88 -42.61
CA GLU A 640 63.43 3.55 -43.81
C GLU A 640 62.87 2.12 -43.80
N SER A 641 61.64 1.98 -44.29
CA SER A 641 60.99 0.68 -44.40
C SER A 641 61.67 -0.18 -45.48
N LEU A 642 61.86 -1.47 -45.20
CA LEU A 642 62.44 -2.46 -46.12
C LEU A 642 61.79 -2.49 -47.52
N GLY A 643 60.53 -2.05 -47.63
CA GLY A 643 59.82 -1.95 -48.90
C GLY A 643 60.28 -0.77 -49.77
N ASP A 644 60.62 0.36 -49.16
CA ASP A 644 61.01 1.58 -49.88
C ASP A 644 62.47 1.53 -50.34
N ALA A 645 63.37 0.95 -49.54
CA ALA A 645 64.77 0.75 -49.91
C ALA A 645 64.94 -0.27 -51.06
N ALA A 646 64.11 -1.33 -51.07
CA ALA A 646 64.09 -2.32 -52.15
C ALA A 646 63.50 -1.75 -53.45
N ALA A 647 62.48 -0.89 -53.36
CA ALA A 647 61.92 -0.20 -54.52
C ALA A 647 62.93 0.76 -55.15
N LYS A 648 63.65 1.54 -54.33
CA LYS A 648 64.66 2.50 -54.81
C LYS A 648 65.90 1.82 -55.40
N GLY A 649 66.39 0.74 -54.78
CA GLY A 649 67.50 -0.05 -55.33
C GLY A 649 67.15 -0.76 -56.65
N ALA A 650 65.89 -1.20 -56.81
CA ALA A 650 65.40 -1.74 -58.09
C ALA A 650 65.26 -0.64 -59.16
N GLU A 651 64.84 0.56 -58.77
CA GLU A 651 64.70 1.72 -59.67
C GLU A 651 66.07 2.25 -60.14
N GLU A 652 67.06 2.32 -59.25
CA GLU A 652 68.45 2.69 -59.59
C GLU A 652 69.14 1.63 -60.47
N ALA A 653 68.91 0.33 -60.21
CA ALA A 653 69.42 -0.74 -61.07
C ALA A 653 68.79 -0.73 -62.47
N LEU A 654 67.49 -0.43 -62.56
CA LEU A 654 66.77 -0.25 -63.83
C LEU A 654 67.21 1.03 -64.56
N GLU A 655 67.50 2.13 -63.85
CA GLU A 655 68.07 3.34 -64.44
C GLU A 655 69.51 3.12 -64.95
N GLU A 656 70.31 2.31 -64.24
CA GLU A 656 71.67 2.00 -64.68
C GLU A 656 71.70 1.03 -65.88
N GLU A 657 70.77 0.07 -65.95
CA GLU A 657 70.54 -0.75 -67.16
C GLU A 657 69.99 0.08 -68.32
N ALA A 658 69.03 0.98 -68.06
CA ALA A 658 68.50 1.89 -69.06
C ALA A 658 69.57 2.87 -69.57
N ARG A 659 70.47 3.35 -68.70
CA ARG A 659 71.60 4.20 -69.06
C ARG A 659 72.65 3.44 -69.86
N LYS A 660 72.99 2.19 -69.50
CA LYS A 660 73.87 1.33 -70.32
C LYS A 660 73.26 0.99 -71.68
N ALA A 661 71.94 0.79 -71.76
CA ALA A 661 71.23 0.59 -73.01
C ALA A 661 71.17 1.87 -73.86
N LEU A 662 71.04 3.06 -73.24
CA LEU A 662 71.09 4.36 -73.94
C LEU A 662 72.51 4.69 -74.44
N GLU A 663 73.56 4.42 -73.64
CA GLU A 663 74.97 4.60 -74.03
C GLU A 663 75.37 3.64 -75.17
N ALA A 664 74.78 2.44 -75.24
CA ALA A 664 74.95 1.51 -76.38
C ALA A 664 74.23 1.95 -77.67
N ILE A 665 73.20 2.80 -77.58
CA ILE A 665 72.44 3.33 -78.73
C ILE A 665 72.99 4.70 -79.19
N LEU A 666 73.59 5.49 -78.29
CA LEU A 666 74.12 6.84 -78.58
C LEU A 666 75.66 6.89 -78.76
N GLY A 667 76.37 5.77 -78.56
CA GLY A 667 77.83 5.65 -78.71
C GLY A 667 78.32 4.97 -79.99
N GLY A 668 77.47 4.86 -81.02
CA GLY A 668 77.84 4.31 -82.33
C GLY A 668 78.35 5.37 -83.31
N ASP A 669 79.65 5.66 -83.25
CA ASP A 669 80.57 5.94 -84.37
C ASP A 669 82.02 5.92 -83.89
#